data_AF-A0A9W8Q472-F1
#
_entry.id   AF-A0A9W8Q472-F1
#
_cell.length_a   1.000
_cell.length_b   1.000
_cell.length_c   1.000
_cell.angle_alpha   90.00
_cell.angle_beta   90.00
_cell.angle_gamma   90.00
#
_symmetry.space_group_name_H-M   'P 1'
#
loop_
_entity.id
_entity.type
_entity.pdbx_description
1 polymer ?
#
loop_
_entity_poly.entity_id
_entity_poly.type
_entity_poly.pdbx_seq_one_letter_code
_entity_poly.pdbx_strand_id
1 'polypeptide(L)'
;MKHLALLLAAASACVSQANANSPHIARVERAEPLDLSDPSSQIDTPDAGAIVNRAINAAPSGYVPSSSACPDPPPKIRSGSSLGPDEKAWIPERRKETIPHMRRLLKRLVITGFDSEAYLGNATHNSTKLPNIGIAISGGGYRAMIGGAGAIAAWDDRSAGSEEKGNLGGLLQSATYISGLSGGDWLVGSLFVNNFTSVQSAVDAPLIWQLENSIFKGPDQYSVRGYYTDVFNEVEGKSKASFNVSASDYWGRMLAYQMVNASNGGPGYTWSSIANDSDFSTGKAPMPVLLANGRSSEKTVITAINSTIYEFTPWELGSSDPTLSGWVPLRYVGTSFKDGDVTDQDSCVTGFDNAGFVMGTTSSVYTQSISYLKDNNKKYLPGDVPDFAIKTAAKLISALSDSSSYDIAEWSPNPFRGFRPSTNRNANHSRLNLVDGSEDAQNIPFHPHLLPDRAVDVVFAYDSSSDTEFGWPDGSALVASYERAQQAALQDISPFPPVPDKNTMRNLGFNARPTFFGCNATNLTTHGSGSGSVAPLVVWLPNHPYVYNGNLTTFTWTVKDGERAAIIDNGWAVATQLNATRDTEWPACVACAILARSFYRTNATVPRQCAKCFDRYCWKGNTNTSTPNGPFDPTYYGKPIIVKDSAGLARASYATTQLLVTILSVAAMLAI
;
A
#
# COMPACT_ATOMS: atom_id res chain seq x y z
N MET A 1 16.67 -2.23 35.03
CA MET A 1 15.99 -2.43 36.34
C MET A 1 14.60 -1.79 36.42
N LYS A 2 14.34 -0.57 35.92
CA LYS A 2 12.98 0.02 35.89
C LYS A 2 11.95 -0.78 35.08
N HIS A 3 12.38 -1.47 34.01
CA HIS A 3 11.52 -2.35 33.20
C HIS A 3 11.04 -3.61 33.94
N LEU A 4 11.85 -4.19 34.83
CA LEU A 4 11.52 -5.40 35.59
C LEU A 4 10.46 -5.15 36.69
N ALA A 5 10.46 -3.95 37.28
CA ALA A 5 9.48 -3.56 38.29
C ALA A 5 8.09 -3.25 37.69
N LEU A 6 8.03 -2.71 36.46
CA LEU A 6 6.77 -2.55 35.74
C LEU A 6 6.17 -3.89 35.25
N LEU A 7 7.02 -4.89 34.99
CA LEU A 7 6.64 -6.25 34.56
C LEU A 7 5.96 -7.06 35.67
N LEU A 8 6.47 -6.99 36.90
CA LEU A 8 5.87 -7.67 38.06
C LEU A 8 4.49 -7.09 38.43
N ALA A 9 4.28 -5.78 38.24
CA ALA A 9 2.99 -5.13 38.48
C ALA A 9 1.91 -5.53 37.45
N ALA A 10 2.29 -5.73 36.18
CA ALA A 10 1.37 -6.20 35.14
C ALA A 10 1.02 -7.69 35.29
N ALA A 11 1.98 -8.52 35.67
CA ALA A 11 1.75 -9.95 35.93
C ALA A 11 0.88 -10.19 37.18
N SER A 12 1.03 -9.36 38.23
CA SER A 12 0.30 -9.52 39.51
C SER A 12 -1.18 -9.10 39.42
N ALA A 13 -1.51 -8.15 38.53
CA ALA A 13 -2.90 -7.75 38.28
C ALA A 13 -3.72 -8.81 37.51
N CYS A 14 -3.07 -9.80 36.90
CA CYS A 14 -3.73 -10.87 36.13
C CYS A 14 -4.12 -12.10 36.96
N VAL A 15 -3.74 -12.18 38.25
CA VAL A 15 -3.97 -13.38 39.08
C VAL A 15 -5.25 -13.26 39.94
N SER A 16 -5.81 -12.06 40.13
CA SER A 16 -6.85 -11.84 41.16
C SER A 16 -8.31 -11.90 40.69
N GLN A 17 -8.63 -12.37 39.48
CA GLN A 17 -10.04 -12.46 39.02
C GLN A 17 -10.39 -13.74 38.23
N ALA A 18 -9.74 -14.86 38.55
CA ALA A 18 -10.25 -16.17 38.16
C ALA A 18 -11.31 -16.62 39.18
N ASN A 19 -12.59 -16.34 38.90
CA ASN A 19 -13.76 -17.13 39.31
C ASN A 19 -15.05 -16.45 38.87
N ALA A 20 -15.73 -16.99 37.84
CA ALA A 20 -17.19 -17.24 37.79
C ALA A 20 -17.68 -17.49 36.34
N ASN A 21 -18.13 -18.74 36.14
CA ASN A 21 -19.25 -19.21 35.29
C ASN A 21 -19.43 -18.71 33.85
N SER A 22 -19.17 -19.60 32.89
CA SER A 22 -19.71 -19.59 31.52
C SER A 22 -21.18 -20.04 31.48
N PRO A 23 -22.04 -19.40 30.67
CA PRO A 23 -23.24 -20.04 30.13
C PRO A 23 -23.03 -20.42 28.66
N HIS A 24 -23.31 -21.69 28.35
CA HIS A 24 -23.49 -22.22 27.01
C HIS A 24 -24.66 -21.54 26.29
N ILE A 25 -24.50 -21.18 25.01
CA ILE A 25 -25.61 -20.91 24.09
C ILE A 25 -25.37 -21.65 22.76
N ALA A 26 -26.45 -22.22 22.25
CA ALA A 26 -26.58 -23.29 21.28
C ALA A 26 -26.02 -23.00 19.87
N ARG A 27 -25.34 -24.01 19.31
CA ARG A 27 -25.08 -24.18 17.88
C ARG A 27 -26.39 -24.47 17.16
N VAL A 28 -26.67 -23.73 16.09
CA VAL A 28 -27.71 -24.10 15.12
C VAL A 28 -27.09 -25.05 14.10
N GLU A 29 -27.64 -26.27 14.03
CA GLU A 29 -27.29 -27.34 13.11
C GLU A 29 -27.50 -26.90 11.65
N ARG A 30 -26.54 -27.22 10.79
CA ARG A 30 -26.72 -27.25 9.33
C ARG A 30 -26.46 -28.69 8.87
N ALA A 31 -27.43 -29.21 8.12
CA ALA A 31 -27.57 -30.61 7.73
C ALA A 31 -26.33 -31.18 7.01
N GLU A 32 -25.91 -32.36 7.45
CA GLU A 32 -24.98 -33.25 6.75
C GLU A 32 -25.69 -34.00 5.60
N PRO A 33 -24.99 -34.30 4.50
CA PRO A 33 -25.26 -35.47 3.69
C PRO A 33 -24.64 -36.72 4.33
N LEU A 34 -25.45 -37.76 4.42
CA LEU A 34 -25.21 -39.06 5.04
C LEU A 34 -24.02 -39.85 4.47
N ASP A 35 -23.24 -40.36 5.43
CA ASP A 35 -22.72 -41.74 5.59
C ASP A 35 -21.66 -42.27 4.61
N LEU A 36 -20.44 -42.46 5.14
CA LEU A 36 -19.63 -43.69 4.99
C LEU A 36 -18.49 -43.72 6.04
N SER A 37 -18.67 -44.58 7.05
CA SER A 37 -17.75 -45.29 7.97
C SER A 37 -16.21 -45.03 7.99
N ASP A 38 -15.72 -44.58 9.17
CA ASP A 38 -14.55 -44.98 10.02
C ASP A 38 -13.12 -45.27 9.44
N PRO A 39 -12.01 -45.17 10.22
CA PRO A 39 -10.84 -44.40 9.85
C PRO A 39 -9.56 -45.25 9.96
N SER A 40 -9.09 -45.86 8.87
CA SER A 40 -7.68 -46.30 8.78
C SER A 40 -7.35 -46.71 7.36
N SER A 41 -6.53 -45.91 6.69
CA SER A 41 -5.56 -46.43 5.72
C SER A 41 -4.64 -45.29 5.29
N GLN A 42 -3.35 -45.51 5.49
CA GLN A 42 -2.33 -44.84 4.69
C GLN A 42 -2.58 -45.18 3.22
N ILE A 43 -2.62 -44.16 2.38
CA ILE A 43 -2.47 -44.30 0.95
C ILE A 43 -1.25 -43.47 0.57
N ASP A 44 -0.13 -44.17 0.37
CA ASP A 44 0.97 -43.70 -0.46
C ASP A 44 0.45 -43.44 -1.87
N THR A 45 0.72 -42.28 -2.44
CA THR A 45 1.24 -42.22 -3.82
C THR A 45 2.19 -41.03 -4.01
N PRO A 46 3.25 -41.22 -4.82
CA PRO A 46 4.40 -40.35 -4.89
C PRO A 46 4.33 -39.39 -6.10
N ASP A 47 4.72 -38.14 -5.91
CA ASP A 47 5.61 -37.48 -6.87
C ASP A 47 6.40 -36.35 -6.18
N ALA A 48 7.67 -36.64 -5.90
CA ALA A 48 8.66 -35.66 -5.49
C ALA A 48 9.18 -34.98 -6.76
N GLY A 49 8.46 -33.94 -7.21
CA GLY A 49 8.82 -33.15 -8.37
C GLY A 49 8.58 -31.66 -8.13
N ALA A 50 9.67 -30.92 -7.89
CA ALA A 50 9.79 -29.46 -7.74
C ALA A 50 9.17 -28.85 -6.47
N ILE A 51 9.96 -28.83 -5.39
CA ILE A 51 9.81 -27.81 -4.34
C ILE A 51 10.19 -26.47 -4.96
N VAL A 52 9.20 -25.76 -5.50
CA VAL A 52 9.34 -24.36 -5.90
C VAL A 52 9.20 -23.53 -4.63
N ASN A 53 10.31 -22.95 -4.17
CA ASN A 53 10.32 -22.04 -3.02
C ASN A 53 9.54 -20.74 -3.37
N ARG A 54 8.80 -20.22 -2.39
CA ARG A 54 7.75 -19.18 -2.50
C ARG A 54 8.16 -17.92 -1.72
N ALA A 55 7.28 -16.91 -1.57
CA ALA A 55 7.38 -16.01 -0.41
C ALA A 55 7.15 -16.86 0.85
N ILE A 56 8.23 -17.18 1.53
CA ILE A 56 8.26 -18.15 2.63
C ILE A 56 8.54 -17.47 3.96
N ASN A 57 8.17 -18.17 5.03
CA ASN A 57 8.78 -17.99 6.33
C ASN A 57 10.31 -18.19 6.19
N ALA A 58 11.02 -17.08 6.04
CA ALA A 58 12.44 -17.05 5.67
C ALA A 58 13.32 -16.54 6.82
N ALA A 59 12.72 -15.90 7.83
CA ALA A 59 13.46 -15.47 9.00
C ALA A 59 13.83 -16.68 9.87
N PRO A 60 15.10 -16.83 10.29
CA PRO A 60 15.53 -18.01 11.03
C PRO A 60 14.83 -18.22 12.39
N SER A 61 14.37 -17.14 13.03
CA SER A 61 13.80 -17.18 14.38
C SER A 61 12.55 -16.30 14.50
N GLY A 62 11.61 -16.44 13.56
CA GLY A 62 10.39 -15.65 13.54
C GLY A 62 10.72 -14.16 13.47
N TYR A 63 10.22 -13.36 14.42
CA TYR A 63 10.45 -11.91 14.45
C TYR A 63 11.84 -11.50 14.96
N VAL A 64 12.58 -12.43 15.59
CA VAL A 64 13.89 -12.13 16.19
C VAL A 64 14.96 -12.19 15.09
N PRO A 65 15.63 -11.07 14.75
CA PRO A 65 16.70 -11.09 13.77
C PRO A 65 17.84 -11.98 14.27
N SER A 66 18.46 -12.73 13.37
CA SER A 66 19.43 -13.78 13.71
C SER A 66 20.70 -13.64 12.90
N SER A 67 21.84 -13.82 13.57
CA SER A 67 23.16 -13.82 12.93
C SER A 67 23.49 -15.19 12.34
N SER A 68 24.08 -15.17 11.16
CA SER A 68 24.57 -16.34 10.42
C SER A 68 25.82 -15.96 9.62
N ALA A 69 26.51 -16.95 9.05
CA ALA A 69 27.64 -16.66 8.17
C ALA A 69 27.25 -15.71 7.04
N CYS A 70 28.07 -14.70 6.77
CA CYS A 70 27.88 -13.85 5.59
C CYS A 70 28.03 -14.67 4.29
N PRO A 71 27.36 -14.26 3.20
CA PRO A 71 27.68 -14.77 1.87
C PRO A 71 29.12 -14.42 1.49
N ASP A 72 29.69 -15.16 0.55
CA ASP A 72 30.99 -14.86 -0.07
C ASP A 72 30.77 -14.41 -1.54
N PRO A 73 31.06 -13.14 -1.90
CA PRO A 73 31.61 -12.09 -1.04
C PRO A 73 30.58 -11.49 -0.06
N PRO A 74 31.04 -10.88 1.06
CA PRO A 74 30.14 -10.22 2.02
C PRO A 74 29.29 -9.11 1.38
N PRO A 75 28.09 -8.83 1.95
CA PRO A 75 27.22 -7.78 1.43
C PRO A 75 27.87 -6.41 1.62
N LYS A 76 27.55 -5.49 0.72
CA LYS A 76 28.06 -4.11 0.77
C LYS A 76 27.00 -3.13 0.30
N ILE A 77 27.13 -1.88 0.72
CA ILE A 77 26.28 -0.80 0.22
C ILE A 77 26.75 -0.43 -1.18
N ARG A 78 25.83 -0.49 -2.15
CA ARG A 78 26.11 -0.03 -3.52
C ARG A 78 25.75 1.44 -3.68
N SER A 79 26.41 2.09 -4.65
CA SER A 79 26.01 3.42 -5.13
C SER A 79 24.61 3.38 -5.73
N GLY A 80 23.80 4.38 -5.41
CA GLY A 80 22.45 4.57 -5.97
C GLY A 80 22.42 5.32 -7.29
N SER A 81 23.50 5.27 -8.08
CA SER A 81 23.58 5.92 -9.39
C SER A 81 23.01 5.08 -10.54
N SER A 82 22.64 3.82 -10.27
CA SER A 82 21.91 2.96 -11.21
C SER A 82 21.12 1.89 -10.48
N LEU A 83 20.30 1.12 -11.21
CA LEU A 83 19.59 -0.04 -10.65
C LEU A 83 20.54 -1.12 -10.11
N GLY A 84 20.06 -1.85 -9.10
CA GLY A 84 20.75 -2.99 -8.53
C GLY A 84 20.91 -4.14 -9.53
N PRO A 85 21.86 -5.06 -9.30
CA PRO A 85 22.10 -6.19 -10.18
C PRO A 85 20.87 -7.11 -10.31
N ASP A 86 20.13 -7.33 -9.22
CA ASP A 86 18.95 -8.21 -9.21
C ASP A 86 17.79 -7.62 -10.01
N GLU A 87 17.49 -6.34 -9.82
CA GLU A 87 16.46 -5.63 -10.61
C GLU A 87 16.84 -5.62 -12.11
N LYS A 88 18.11 -5.37 -12.44
CA LYS A 88 18.61 -5.42 -13.83
C LYS A 88 18.47 -6.82 -14.45
N ALA A 89 18.71 -7.87 -13.67
CA ALA A 89 18.55 -9.25 -14.13
C ALA A 89 17.08 -9.65 -14.28
N TRP A 90 16.20 -9.12 -13.43
CA TRP A 90 14.77 -9.43 -13.42
C TRP A 90 13.99 -8.72 -14.53
N ILE A 91 14.33 -7.47 -14.87
CA ILE A 91 13.61 -6.67 -15.87
C ILE A 91 13.40 -7.41 -17.20
N PRO A 92 14.42 -8.05 -17.82
CA PRO A 92 14.22 -8.81 -19.05
C PRO A 92 13.19 -9.93 -18.92
N GLU A 93 13.16 -10.65 -17.79
CA GLU A 93 12.18 -11.71 -17.55
C GLU A 93 10.77 -11.11 -17.41
N ARG A 94 10.61 -10.06 -16.59
CA ARG A 94 9.33 -9.35 -16.50
C ARG A 94 8.86 -8.84 -17.86
N ARG A 95 9.73 -8.22 -18.65
CA ARG A 95 9.37 -7.67 -19.95
C ARG A 95 9.01 -8.73 -20.98
N LYS A 96 9.48 -9.98 -20.85
CA LYS A 96 8.97 -11.10 -21.66
C LYS A 96 7.53 -11.44 -21.27
N GLU A 97 7.26 -11.55 -19.97
CA GLU A 97 5.94 -11.88 -19.42
C GLU A 97 4.89 -10.81 -19.73
N THR A 98 5.24 -9.51 -19.76
CA THR A 98 4.26 -8.46 -20.06
C THR A 98 3.75 -8.47 -21.51
N ILE A 99 4.53 -8.97 -22.48
CA ILE A 99 4.18 -8.93 -23.91
C ILE A 99 2.81 -9.59 -24.22
N PRO A 100 2.56 -10.86 -23.86
CA PRO A 100 1.27 -11.50 -24.16
C PRO A 100 0.09 -10.80 -23.48
N HIS A 101 0.24 -10.32 -22.24
CA HIS A 101 -0.83 -9.61 -21.54
C HIS A 101 -1.09 -8.22 -22.17
N MET A 102 -0.04 -7.47 -22.51
CA MET A 102 -0.12 -6.17 -23.18
C MET A 102 -0.83 -6.27 -24.53
N ARG A 103 -0.49 -7.29 -25.32
CA ARG A 103 -1.12 -7.56 -26.62
C ARG A 103 -2.62 -7.87 -26.46
N ARG A 104 -2.97 -8.82 -25.58
CA ARG A 104 -4.39 -9.16 -25.30
C ARG A 104 -5.18 -7.95 -24.80
N LEU A 105 -4.61 -7.18 -23.87
CA LEU A 105 -5.20 -5.96 -23.34
C LEU A 105 -5.47 -4.95 -24.47
N LEU A 106 -4.43 -4.53 -25.21
CA LEU A 106 -4.57 -3.52 -26.26
C LEU A 106 -5.50 -3.96 -27.41
N LYS A 107 -5.54 -5.26 -27.72
CA LYS A 107 -6.50 -5.81 -28.67
C LYS A 107 -7.94 -5.68 -28.20
N ARG A 108 -8.21 -5.89 -26.91
CA ARG A 108 -9.55 -5.73 -26.31
C ARG A 108 -9.97 -4.27 -26.14
N LEU A 109 -9.03 -3.40 -25.77
CA LEU A 109 -9.32 -1.98 -25.54
C LEU A 109 -9.65 -1.22 -26.85
N VAL A 110 -9.21 -1.74 -28.01
CA VAL A 110 -9.50 -1.28 -29.38
C VAL A 110 -9.25 0.22 -29.60
N ILE A 111 -8.18 0.54 -30.32
CA ILE A 111 -7.97 1.90 -30.84
C ILE A 111 -8.46 1.93 -32.28
N THR A 112 -9.59 2.61 -32.53
CA THR A 112 -10.19 2.70 -33.87
C THR A 112 -9.19 3.20 -34.91
N GLY A 113 -9.00 2.42 -35.98
CA GLY A 113 -8.07 2.73 -37.07
C GLY A 113 -6.60 2.45 -36.76
N PHE A 114 -6.30 1.69 -35.70
CA PHE A 114 -4.94 1.30 -35.34
C PHE A 114 -4.86 -0.19 -35.00
N ASP A 115 -3.95 -0.89 -35.65
CA ASP A 115 -3.69 -2.31 -35.41
C ASP A 115 -2.56 -2.48 -34.37
N SER A 116 -2.95 -2.64 -33.11
CA SER A 116 -2.03 -2.85 -31.99
C SER A 116 -1.26 -4.16 -32.10
N GLU A 117 -1.87 -5.21 -32.67
CA GLU A 117 -1.25 -6.52 -32.84
C GLU A 117 -0.12 -6.47 -33.87
N ALA A 118 -0.34 -5.76 -34.98
CA ALA A 118 0.68 -5.51 -35.99
C ALA A 118 1.77 -4.56 -35.46
N TYR A 119 1.40 -3.49 -34.74
CA TYR A 119 2.37 -2.56 -34.17
C TYR A 119 3.36 -3.27 -33.24
N LEU A 120 2.85 -4.13 -32.33
CA LEU A 120 3.63 -4.92 -31.39
C LEU A 120 4.07 -6.30 -31.93
N GLY A 121 3.78 -6.63 -33.20
CA GLY A 121 3.94 -7.98 -33.78
C GLY A 121 5.31 -8.63 -33.53
N ASN A 122 6.38 -7.84 -33.68
CA ASN A 122 7.76 -8.29 -33.51
C ASN A 122 8.40 -7.70 -32.24
N ALA A 123 7.59 -7.27 -31.26
CA ALA A 123 8.12 -6.71 -30.03
C ALA A 123 8.76 -7.82 -29.17
N THR A 124 10.04 -7.67 -28.90
CA THR A 124 10.80 -8.42 -27.90
C THR A 124 10.90 -7.63 -26.60
N HIS A 125 11.42 -8.26 -25.54
CA HIS A 125 11.59 -7.65 -24.21
C HIS A 125 12.45 -6.37 -24.20
N ASN A 126 13.27 -6.13 -25.23
CA ASN A 126 14.10 -4.94 -25.41
C ASN A 126 13.56 -3.97 -26.47
N SER A 127 12.40 -4.25 -27.05
CA SER A 127 11.80 -3.40 -28.09
C SER A 127 11.45 -2.03 -27.55
N THR A 128 11.77 -0.98 -28.34
CA THR A 128 11.38 0.40 -28.05
C THR A 128 9.86 0.62 -28.13
N LYS A 129 9.16 -0.28 -28.82
CA LYS A 129 7.69 -0.29 -28.96
C LYS A 129 6.96 -0.82 -27.73
N LEU A 130 7.65 -1.55 -26.85
CA LEU A 130 7.04 -2.18 -25.68
C LEU A 130 7.10 -1.21 -24.50
N PRO A 131 5.96 -0.66 -24.04
CA PRO A 131 5.96 0.30 -22.96
C PRO A 131 6.14 -0.35 -21.59
N ASN A 132 6.76 0.36 -20.65
CA ASN A 132 6.77 -0.02 -19.24
C ASN A 132 5.65 0.72 -18.50
N ILE A 133 4.76 -0.03 -17.84
CA ILE A 133 3.63 0.54 -17.09
C ILE A 133 3.95 0.54 -15.59
N GLY A 134 3.72 1.67 -14.92
CA GLY A 134 3.75 1.79 -13.47
C GLY A 134 2.35 1.88 -12.88
N ILE A 135 2.18 1.38 -11.66
CA ILE A 135 0.97 1.57 -10.84
C ILE A 135 1.39 2.21 -9.51
N ALA A 136 0.66 3.22 -9.05
CA ALA A 136 0.90 3.87 -7.76
C ALA A 136 -0.40 3.95 -6.96
N ILE A 137 -0.39 3.42 -5.73
CA ILE A 137 -1.54 3.45 -4.82
C ILE A 137 -1.19 4.38 -3.65
N SER A 138 -2.01 5.41 -3.44
CA SER A 138 -1.74 6.43 -2.42
C SER A 138 -1.85 5.91 -0.97
N GLY A 139 -1.45 6.74 -0.01
CA GLY A 139 -1.78 6.54 1.41
C GLY A 139 -3.22 6.90 1.76
N GLY A 140 -3.63 6.54 3.00
CA GLY A 140 -4.98 6.80 3.52
C GLY A 140 -5.63 5.68 4.34
N GLY A 141 -4.85 4.77 4.93
CA GLY A 141 -5.38 3.64 5.71
C GLY A 141 -6.28 2.70 4.91
N TYR A 142 -7.32 2.19 5.56
CA TYR A 142 -8.31 1.32 4.91
C TYR A 142 -9.01 1.97 3.73
N ARG A 143 -9.15 3.31 3.71
CA ARG A 143 -9.69 4.02 2.55
C ARG A 143 -8.88 3.70 1.29
N ALA A 144 -7.56 3.88 1.39
CA ALA A 144 -6.64 3.65 0.28
C ALA A 144 -6.46 2.16 -0.02
N MET A 145 -6.37 1.33 1.02
CA MET A 145 -6.27 -0.11 0.86
C MET A 145 -7.47 -0.69 0.10
N ILE A 146 -8.69 -0.41 0.55
CA ILE A 146 -9.91 -1.03 0.02
C ILE A 146 -10.32 -0.39 -1.31
N GLY A 147 -10.25 0.95 -1.41
CA GLY A 147 -10.54 1.63 -2.68
C GLY A 147 -9.51 1.27 -3.76
N GLY A 148 -8.23 1.22 -3.39
CA GLY A 148 -7.15 0.77 -4.26
C GLY A 148 -7.32 -0.70 -4.67
N ALA A 149 -7.81 -1.56 -3.78
CA ALA A 149 -8.12 -2.95 -4.10
C ALA A 149 -9.16 -3.06 -5.22
N GLY A 150 -10.19 -2.19 -5.22
CA GLY A 150 -11.14 -2.09 -6.31
C GLY A 150 -10.49 -1.74 -7.66
N ALA A 151 -9.58 -0.76 -7.66
CA ALA A 151 -8.85 -0.40 -8.87
C ALA A 151 -7.92 -1.53 -9.36
N ILE A 152 -7.20 -2.19 -8.45
CA ILE A 152 -6.35 -3.35 -8.76
C ILE A 152 -7.19 -4.49 -9.32
N ALA A 153 -8.33 -4.82 -8.71
CA ALA A 153 -9.24 -5.86 -9.21
C ALA A 153 -9.73 -5.55 -10.64
N ALA A 154 -10.04 -4.29 -10.94
CA ALA A 154 -10.44 -3.88 -12.29
C ALA A 154 -9.33 -4.05 -13.33
N TRP A 155 -8.07 -4.02 -12.90
CA TRP A 155 -6.88 -4.16 -13.74
C TRP A 155 -6.33 -5.59 -13.80
N ASP A 156 -6.77 -6.46 -12.90
CA ASP A 156 -6.30 -7.83 -12.75
C ASP A 156 -7.13 -8.78 -13.63
N ASP A 157 -6.52 -9.47 -14.61
CA ASP A 157 -7.21 -10.46 -15.46
C ASP A 157 -7.71 -11.69 -14.68
N ARG A 158 -7.29 -11.87 -13.43
CA ARG A 158 -7.77 -12.93 -12.53
C ARG A 158 -9.10 -12.59 -11.85
N SER A 159 -9.51 -11.33 -11.87
CA SER A 159 -10.79 -10.89 -11.30
C SER A 159 -11.95 -11.18 -12.24
N ALA A 160 -13.02 -11.78 -11.72
CA ALA A 160 -14.20 -12.08 -12.51
C ALA A 160 -14.78 -10.81 -13.15
N GLY A 161 -15.06 -10.87 -14.46
CA GLY A 161 -15.63 -9.76 -15.23
C GLY A 161 -14.63 -8.66 -15.65
N SER A 162 -13.36 -8.69 -15.21
CA SER A 162 -12.37 -7.63 -15.53
C SER A 162 -11.99 -7.61 -17.01
N GLU A 163 -12.20 -8.71 -17.73
CA GLU A 163 -11.94 -8.84 -19.15
C GLU A 163 -13.18 -8.61 -20.05
N GLU A 164 -14.33 -8.32 -19.45
CA GLU A 164 -15.56 -7.99 -20.20
C GLU A 164 -15.45 -6.63 -20.90
N LYS A 165 -16.36 -6.38 -21.85
CA LYS A 165 -16.39 -5.14 -22.62
C LYS A 165 -16.51 -3.93 -21.69
N GLY A 166 -15.59 -2.98 -21.82
CA GLY A 166 -15.55 -1.76 -21.00
C GLY A 166 -14.64 -1.85 -19.77
N ASN A 167 -14.10 -3.02 -19.45
CA ASN A 167 -13.17 -3.23 -18.34
C ASN A 167 -11.70 -3.28 -18.79
N LEU A 168 -10.79 -3.33 -17.82
CA LEU A 168 -9.35 -3.05 -17.98
C LEU A 168 -8.44 -4.21 -17.50
N GLY A 169 -8.99 -5.41 -17.32
CA GLY A 169 -8.25 -6.59 -16.88
C GLY A 169 -7.05 -6.86 -17.77
N GLY A 170 -5.93 -7.27 -17.18
CA GLY A 170 -4.64 -7.47 -17.85
C GLY A 170 -3.71 -6.26 -17.78
N LEU A 171 -4.18 -5.10 -17.29
CA LEU A 171 -3.32 -3.94 -17.03
C LEU A 171 -2.31 -4.24 -15.91
N LEU A 172 -2.74 -4.91 -14.84
CA LEU A 172 -1.83 -5.32 -13.75
C LEU A 172 -0.77 -6.30 -14.26
N GLN A 173 -1.18 -7.29 -15.06
CA GLN A 173 -0.25 -8.25 -15.65
C GLN A 173 0.71 -7.59 -16.67
N SER A 174 0.32 -6.46 -17.27
CA SER A 174 1.17 -5.68 -18.17
C SER A 174 2.08 -4.68 -17.43
N ALA A 175 1.86 -4.42 -16.13
CA ALA A 175 2.64 -3.49 -15.33
C ALA A 175 4.07 -3.99 -15.09
N THR A 176 5.07 -3.12 -15.08
CA THR A 176 6.44 -3.47 -14.66
C THR A 176 6.63 -3.24 -13.17
N TYR A 177 6.10 -2.13 -12.64
CA TYR A 177 6.26 -1.73 -11.25
C TYR A 177 4.92 -1.39 -10.61
N ILE A 178 4.79 -1.67 -9.33
CA ILE A 178 3.67 -1.22 -8.49
C ILE A 178 4.22 -0.66 -7.18
N SER A 179 3.76 0.52 -6.78
CA SER A 179 4.20 1.17 -5.55
C SER A 179 3.05 1.49 -4.59
N GLY A 180 3.37 1.47 -3.29
CA GLY A 180 2.46 1.79 -2.20
C GLY A 180 3.17 2.56 -1.09
N LEU A 181 2.41 3.35 -0.35
CA LEU A 181 2.82 3.95 0.93
C LEU A 181 1.60 4.02 1.85
N SER A 182 1.81 4.05 3.17
CA SER A 182 0.75 4.07 4.16
C SER A 182 -0.36 3.03 3.86
N GLY A 183 -1.64 3.40 3.89
CA GLY A 183 -2.73 2.48 3.51
C GLY A 183 -2.59 1.78 2.14
N GLY A 184 -1.93 2.40 1.15
CA GLY A 184 -1.62 1.76 -0.13
C GLY A 184 -0.54 0.69 -0.03
N ASP A 185 0.37 0.81 0.95
CA ASP A 185 1.33 -0.26 1.26
C ASP A 185 0.65 -1.47 1.91
N TRP A 186 -0.44 -1.30 2.67
CA TRP A 186 -1.17 -2.45 3.23
C TRP A 186 -1.74 -3.31 2.11
N LEU A 187 -2.28 -2.68 1.07
CA LEU A 187 -2.75 -3.36 -0.13
C LEU A 187 -1.58 -4.06 -0.83
N VAL A 188 -0.58 -3.30 -1.29
CA VAL A 188 0.54 -3.85 -2.07
C VAL A 188 1.27 -4.93 -1.25
N GLY A 189 1.64 -4.65 -0.02
CA GLY A 189 2.33 -5.59 0.84
C GLY A 189 1.50 -6.85 1.13
N SER A 190 0.21 -6.72 1.42
CA SER A 190 -0.65 -7.88 1.62
C SER A 190 -0.78 -8.73 0.35
N LEU A 191 -0.93 -8.14 -0.84
CA LEU A 191 -1.01 -8.94 -2.07
C LEU A 191 0.29 -9.72 -2.31
N PHE A 192 1.44 -9.07 -2.18
CA PHE A 192 2.73 -9.66 -2.58
C PHE A 192 3.32 -10.62 -1.55
N VAL A 193 3.21 -10.32 -0.25
CA VAL A 193 3.65 -11.24 0.82
C VAL A 193 2.83 -12.52 0.83
N ASN A 194 1.59 -12.48 0.31
CA ASN A 194 0.72 -13.64 0.16
C ASN A 194 0.76 -14.22 -1.27
N ASN A 195 1.96 -14.31 -1.86
CA ASN A 195 2.19 -14.92 -3.18
C ASN A 195 1.44 -14.22 -4.32
N PHE A 196 1.54 -12.88 -4.38
CA PHE A 196 0.83 -12.07 -5.37
C PHE A 196 -0.67 -12.43 -5.46
N THR A 197 -1.34 -12.63 -4.32
CA THR A 197 -2.74 -13.04 -4.27
C THR A 197 -3.65 -12.05 -5.00
N SER A 198 -4.80 -12.52 -5.51
CA SER A 198 -5.80 -11.63 -6.09
C SER A 198 -6.61 -10.92 -5.00
N VAL A 199 -7.23 -9.78 -5.33
CA VAL A 199 -8.11 -9.05 -4.41
C VAL A 199 -9.26 -9.94 -3.92
N GLN A 200 -9.88 -10.70 -4.81
CA GLN A 200 -10.98 -11.61 -4.45
C GLN A 200 -10.50 -12.70 -3.49
N SER A 201 -9.36 -13.32 -3.79
CA SER A 201 -8.76 -14.33 -2.92
C SER A 201 -8.37 -13.79 -1.54
N ALA A 202 -7.95 -12.52 -1.46
CA ALA A 202 -7.65 -11.88 -0.19
C ALA A 202 -8.92 -11.56 0.62
N VAL A 203 -10.00 -11.12 -0.03
CA VAL A 203 -11.31 -10.90 0.61
C VAL A 203 -11.88 -12.20 1.18
N ASP A 204 -11.76 -13.30 0.42
CA ASP A 204 -12.29 -14.62 0.78
C ASP A 204 -11.40 -15.37 1.78
N ALA A 205 -10.17 -14.90 2.01
CA ALA A 205 -9.25 -15.56 2.93
C ALA A 205 -9.71 -15.37 4.39
N PRO A 206 -9.65 -16.43 5.22
CA PRO A 206 -10.20 -16.37 6.59
C PRO A 206 -9.34 -15.57 7.57
N LEU A 207 -8.05 -15.34 7.27
CA LEU A 207 -7.11 -14.71 8.20
C LEU A 207 -6.84 -13.24 7.88
N ILE A 208 -6.89 -12.85 6.60
CA ILE A 208 -6.55 -11.49 6.17
C ILE A 208 -7.80 -10.72 5.77
N TRP A 209 -7.69 -9.39 5.86
CA TRP A 209 -8.74 -8.44 5.50
C TRP A 209 -10.06 -8.63 6.26
N GLN A 210 -10.02 -9.27 7.43
CA GLN A 210 -11.15 -9.39 8.37
C GLN A 210 -11.29 -8.10 9.18
N LEU A 211 -11.70 -7.03 8.50
CA LEU A 211 -11.62 -5.65 9.01
C LEU A 211 -12.76 -5.26 9.96
N GLU A 212 -13.75 -6.14 10.18
CA GLU A 212 -14.81 -5.89 11.16
C GLU A 212 -14.25 -5.87 12.59
N ASN A 213 -13.17 -6.64 12.81
CA ASN A 213 -12.39 -6.62 14.03
C ASN A 213 -11.29 -5.57 13.91
N SER A 214 -11.24 -4.63 14.85
CA SER A 214 -10.16 -3.64 14.84
C SER A 214 -8.80 -4.28 15.08
N ILE A 215 -7.74 -3.64 14.57
CA ILE A 215 -6.34 -4.05 14.81
C ILE A 215 -6.03 -4.17 16.32
N PHE A 216 -6.69 -3.37 17.17
CA PHE A 216 -6.52 -3.42 18.62
C PHE A 216 -7.27 -4.58 19.29
N LYS A 217 -8.39 -5.02 18.72
CA LYS A 217 -9.07 -6.24 19.17
C LYS A 217 -8.29 -7.48 18.73
N GLY A 218 -7.73 -7.43 17.53
CA GLY A 218 -7.12 -8.58 16.87
C GLY A 218 -8.17 -9.55 16.32
N PRO A 219 -7.73 -10.60 15.61
CA PRO A 219 -8.65 -11.56 14.99
C PRO A 219 -9.36 -12.48 16.00
N ASP A 220 -10.59 -12.90 15.71
CA ASP A 220 -11.41 -13.71 16.63
C ASP A 220 -10.84 -15.12 16.92
N GLN A 221 -9.94 -15.64 16.06
CA GLN A 221 -9.25 -16.91 16.34
C GLN A 221 -8.27 -16.83 17.53
N TYR A 222 -7.96 -15.61 18.01
CA TYR A 222 -7.13 -15.39 19.18
C TYR A 222 -7.94 -14.76 20.31
N SER A 223 -7.70 -15.19 21.54
CA SER A 223 -8.12 -14.37 22.68
C SER A 223 -7.36 -13.04 22.63
N VAL A 224 -8.02 -11.93 22.97
CA VAL A 224 -7.35 -10.61 23.01
C VAL A 224 -6.07 -10.67 23.84
N ARG A 225 -6.09 -11.38 24.98
CA ARG A 225 -4.90 -11.59 25.81
C ARG A 225 -3.79 -12.37 25.09
N GLY A 226 -4.14 -13.44 24.38
CA GLY A 226 -3.19 -14.26 23.61
C GLY A 226 -2.55 -13.45 22.48
N TYR A 227 -3.37 -12.74 21.70
CA TYR A 227 -2.94 -11.84 20.64
C TYR A 227 -1.89 -10.83 21.12
N TYR A 228 -2.18 -10.09 22.19
CA TYR A 228 -1.19 -9.18 22.75
C TYR A 228 0.04 -9.93 23.25
N THR A 229 -0.13 -11.03 23.99
CA THR A 229 0.99 -11.83 24.52
C THR A 229 1.97 -12.25 23.42
N ASP A 230 1.47 -12.69 22.27
CA ASP A 230 2.28 -13.05 21.11
C ASP A 230 3.06 -11.84 20.58
N VAL A 231 2.37 -10.73 20.29
CA VAL A 231 2.99 -9.48 19.83
C VAL A 231 4.08 -9.00 20.80
N PHE A 232 3.81 -9.03 22.10
CA PHE A 232 4.77 -8.61 23.13
C PHE A 232 5.99 -9.52 23.18
N ASN A 233 5.80 -10.84 23.17
CA ASN A 233 6.89 -11.80 23.25
C ASN A 233 7.79 -11.72 22.01
N GLU A 234 7.22 -11.52 20.83
CA GLU A 234 7.95 -11.35 19.57
C GLU A 234 8.84 -10.10 19.62
N VAL A 235 8.27 -8.94 19.95
CA VAL A 235 9.02 -7.67 20.01
C VAL A 235 10.04 -7.68 21.16
N GLU A 236 9.71 -8.26 22.31
CA GLU A 236 10.66 -8.44 23.42
C GLU A 236 11.81 -9.38 23.03
N GLY A 237 11.54 -10.42 22.24
CA GLY A 237 12.55 -11.30 21.67
C GLY A 237 13.58 -10.53 20.85
N LYS A 238 13.13 -9.63 19.97
CA LYS A 238 14.01 -8.73 19.19
C LYS A 238 14.85 -7.84 20.12
N SER A 239 14.26 -7.28 21.17
CA SER A 239 15.00 -6.48 22.16
C SER A 239 16.05 -7.29 22.95
N LYS A 240 15.71 -8.52 23.36
CA LYS A 240 16.63 -9.45 24.05
C LYS A 240 17.78 -9.89 23.15
N ALA A 241 17.58 -9.91 21.84
CA ALA A 241 18.63 -10.10 20.84
C ALA A 241 19.47 -8.83 20.58
N SER A 242 19.36 -7.81 21.43
CA SER A 242 20.13 -6.55 21.37
C SER A 242 19.81 -5.64 20.16
N PHE A 243 18.65 -5.83 19.53
CA PHE A 243 18.14 -4.88 18.54
C PHE A 243 17.21 -3.87 19.21
N ASN A 244 17.27 -2.62 18.77
CA ASN A 244 16.33 -1.61 19.24
C ASN A 244 14.93 -1.88 18.67
N VAL A 245 13.92 -1.46 19.43
CA VAL A 245 12.51 -1.57 19.07
C VAL A 245 11.82 -0.22 19.30
N SER A 246 10.82 0.10 18.49
CA SER A 246 9.99 1.29 18.61
C SER A 246 8.50 0.93 18.61
N ALA A 247 7.64 1.95 18.71
CA ALA A 247 6.19 1.75 18.57
C ALA A 247 5.81 1.09 17.23
N SER A 248 6.61 1.30 16.18
CA SER A 248 6.40 0.73 14.85
C SER A 248 6.61 -0.78 14.81
N ASP A 249 7.42 -1.37 15.70
CA ASP A 249 7.52 -2.83 15.84
C ASP A 249 6.17 -3.43 16.26
N TYR A 250 5.58 -2.89 17.32
CA TYR A 250 4.25 -3.32 17.79
C TYR A 250 3.17 -3.07 16.75
N TRP A 251 3.15 -1.88 16.14
CA TRP A 251 2.20 -1.56 15.07
C TRP A 251 2.33 -2.51 13.89
N GLY A 252 3.54 -2.74 13.39
CA GLY A 252 3.80 -3.64 12.27
C GLY A 252 3.41 -5.09 12.58
N ARG A 253 3.63 -5.55 13.82
CA ARG A 253 3.17 -6.88 14.26
C ARG A 253 1.65 -6.97 14.31
N MET A 254 0.98 -6.01 14.93
CA MET A 254 -0.48 -5.97 14.98
C MET A 254 -1.11 -5.89 13.58
N LEU A 255 -0.57 -5.04 12.70
CA LEU A 255 -0.97 -4.91 11.31
C LEU A 255 -0.84 -6.24 10.54
N ALA A 256 0.25 -6.98 10.76
CA ALA A 256 0.50 -8.22 10.04
C ALA A 256 -0.58 -9.30 10.26
N TYR A 257 -1.29 -9.29 11.39
CA TYR A 257 -2.41 -10.22 11.64
C TYR A 257 -3.58 -10.03 10.67
N GLN A 258 -3.70 -8.86 10.03
CA GLN A 258 -4.72 -8.60 9.01
C GLN A 258 -4.16 -8.62 7.59
N MET A 259 -2.83 -8.57 7.42
CA MET A 259 -2.19 -8.43 6.11
C MET A 259 -1.44 -9.68 5.64
N VAL A 260 -1.01 -10.55 6.54
CA VAL A 260 -0.22 -11.75 6.23
C VAL A 260 -1.02 -13.00 6.56
N ASN A 261 -1.29 -13.82 5.54
CA ASN A 261 -2.10 -15.03 5.62
C ASN A 261 -1.28 -16.21 6.18
N ALA A 262 -0.86 -16.07 7.43
CA ALA A 262 -0.11 -17.07 8.18
C ALA A 262 -0.47 -16.98 9.66
N SER A 263 -0.23 -18.05 10.40
CA SER A 263 -0.37 -18.06 11.86
C SER A 263 0.39 -16.87 12.47
N ASN A 264 -0.28 -16.18 13.40
CA ASN A 264 0.25 -15.03 14.13
C ASN A 264 0.70 -13.87 13.22
N GLY A 265 0.09 -13.72 12.03
CA GLY A 265 0.53 -12.70 11.07
C GLY A 265 1.96 -12.90 10.58
N GLY A 266 2.42 -14.16 10.52
CA GLY A 266 3.68 -14.56 9.89
C GLY A 266 4.92 -13.86 10.45
N PRO A 267 5.32 -14.08 11.71
CA PRO A 267 6.48 -13.42 12.32
C PRO A 267 7.80 -13.65 11.57
N GLY A 268 7.94 -14.75 10.82
CA GLY A 268 9.13 -15.01 10.01
C GLY A 268 9.00 -14.71 8.51
N TYR A 269 7.90 -14.08 8.08
CA TYR A 269 7.77 -13.58 6.71
C TYR A 269 8.55 -12.27 6.58
N THR A 270 9.34 -12.14 5.52
CA THR A 270 10.23 -10.99 5.29
C THR A 270 9.87 -10.34 3.97
N TRP A 271 10.14 -9.05 3.82
CA TRP A 271 9.94 -8.38 2.54
C TRP A 271 10.89 -8.95 1.48
N SER A 272 12.14 -9.26 1.87
CA SER A 272 13.10 -9.86 0.96
C SER A 272 12.77 -11.29 0.52
N SER A 273 11.87 -12.01 1.21
CA SER A 273 11.45 -13.34 0.73
C SER A 273 10.55 -13.28 -0.50
N ILE A 274 9.98 -12.11 -0.85
CA ILE A 274 9.28 -11.90 -2.13
C ILE A 274 10.20 -12.19 -3.31
N ALA A 275 11.51 -11.90 -3.21
CA ALA A 275 12.49 -12.21 -4.25
C ALA A 275 12.54 -13.70 -4.61
N ASN A 276 12.17 -14.57 -3.67
CA ASN A 276 12.15 -16.02 -3.85
C ASN A 276 10.77 -16.54 -4.24
N ASP A 277 9.74 -15.70 -4.33
CA ASP A 277 8.43 -16.12 -4.83
C ASP A 277 8.52 -16.53 -6.30
N SER A 278 7.83 -17.61 -6.68
CA SER A 278 7.94 -18.14 -8.03
C SER A 278 7.35 -17.22 -9.08
N ASP A 279 6.24 -16.55 -8.77
CA ASP A 279 5.60 -15.65 -9.71
C ASP A 279 6.41 -14.36 -9.83
N PHE A 280 7.00 -13.88 -8.74
CA PHE A 280 7.91 -12.75 -8.82
C PHE A 280 9.23 -13.08 -9.52
N SER A 281 9.96 -14.10 -9.09
CA SER A 281 11.28 -14.47 -9.64
C SER A 281 11.25 -14.84 -11.12
N THR A 282 10.13 -15.36 -11.62
CA THR A 282 9.92 -15.65 -13.06
C THR A 282 9.30 -14.47 -13.84
N GLY A 283 9.12 -13.32 -13.20
CA GLY A 283 8.64 -12.10 -13.85
C GLY A 283 7.12 -12.06 -14.11
N LYS A 284 6.32 -12.95 -13.53
CA LYS A 284 4.85 -12.97 -13.71
C LYS A 284 4.11 -11.93 -12.87
N ALA A 285 4.67 -11.50 -11.75
CA ALA A 285 4.16 -10.39 -10.95
C ALA A 285 4.94 -9.08 -11.25
N PRO A 286 4.35 -7.88 -11.19
CA PRO A 286 5.11 -6.63 -11.24
C PRO A 286 5.96 -6.46 -9.97
N MET A 287 7.01 -5.63 -9.99
CA MET A 287 7.84 -5.43 -8.80
C MET A 287 7.14 -4.51 -7.78
N PRO A 288 6.91 -4.99 -6.54
CA PRO A 288 6.35 -4.17 -5.49
C PRO A 288 7.43 -3.25 -4.89
N VAL A 289 7.10 -1.98 -4.70
CA VAL A 289 7.98 -0.99 -4.06
C VAL A 289 7.22 -0.24 -2.98
N LEU A 290 7.67 -0.32 -1.73
CA LEU A 290 7.06 0.46 -0.64
C LEU A 290 7.93 1.68 -0.30
N LEU A 291 7.29 2.80 0.03
CA LEU A 291 8.01 4.05 0.32
C LEU A 291 7.90 4.49 1.79
N ALA A 292 9.03 4.94 2.34
CA ALA A 292 9.12 5.62 3.62
C ALA A 292 9.91 6.92 3.46
N ASN A 293 9.73 7.84 4.41
CA ASN A 293 10.52 9.07 4.47
C ASN A 293 11.60 8.96 5.56
N GLY A 294 12.80 9.41 5.24
CA GLY A 294 13.88 9.54 6.22
C GLY A 294 13.68 10.77 7.09
N ARG A 295 13.75 10.60 8.41
CA ARG A 295 13.69 11.72 9.36
C ARG A 295 14.98 11.87 10.16
N SER A 296 15.75 12.90 9.83
CA SER A 296 16.96 13.22 10.60
C SER A 296 16.61 13.62 12.03
N SER A 297 17.47 13.28 13.00
CA SER A 297 17.35 13.77 14.38
C SER A 297 17.56 15.29 14.52
N GLU A 298 18.14 15.94 13.52
CA GLU A 298 18.42 17.39 13.53
C GLU A 298 17.32 18.21 12.83
N LYS A 299 16.61 17.60 11.87
CA LYS A 299 15.50 18.21 11.14
C LYS A 299 14.28 17.31 11.20
N THR A 300 13.39 17.60 12.14
CA THR A 300 12.18 16.82 12.39
C THR A 300 11.03 17.16 11.43
N VAL A 301 11.04 18.33 10.82
CA VAL A 301 10.03 18.74 9.82
C VAL A 301 10.37 18.12 8.47
N ILE A 302 9.45 17.31 7.94
CA ILE A 302 9.55 16.67 6.64
C ILE A 302 8.67 17.43 5.64
N THR A 303 9.20 17.70 4.45
CA THR A 303 8.48 18.29 3.32
C THR A 303 8.96 17.65 2.03
N ALA A 304 8.15 17.73 0.97
CA ALA A 304 8.47 17.15 -0.34
C ALA A 304 9.85 17.54 -0.89
N ILE A 305 10.37 18.72 -0.54
CA ILE A 305 11.65 19.23 -1.03
C ILE A 305 12.84 18.92 -0.12
N ASN A 306 12.59 18.46 1.11
CA ASN A 306 13.64 18.23 2.10
C ASN A 306 13.80 16.75 2.47
N SER A 307 12.80 15.92 2.19
CA SER A 307 12.76 14.50 2.53
C SER A 307 13.76 13.70 1.70
N THR A 308 14.33 12.67 2.32
CA THR A 308 14.96 11.57 1.59
C THR A 308 13.93 10.45 1.49
N ILE A 309 13.56 10.06 0.28
CA ILE A 309 12.59 9.00 0.03
C ILE A 309 13.34 7.67 0.01
N TYR A 310 12.99 6.77 0.92
CA TYR A 310 13.52 5.42 0.98
C TYR A 310 12.56 4.46 0.28
N GLU A 311 13.11 3.57 -0.55
CA GLU A 311 12.38 2.51 -1.20
C GLU A 311 12.73 1.15 -0.57
N PHE A 312 11.70 0.35 -0.32
CA PHE A 312 11.81 -1.08 -0.03
C PHE A 312 11.45 -1.86 -1.29
N THR A 313 12.47 -2.41 -1.95
CA THR A 313 12.30 -3.40 -3.03
C THR A 313 12.47 -4.81 -2.46
N PRO A 314 12.10 -5.88 -3.17
CA PRO A 314 12.35 -7.25 -2.71
C PRO A 314 13.84 -7.58 -2.45
N TRP A 315 14.78 -6.75 -2.92
CA TRP A 315 16.21 -7.00 -2.76
C TRP A 315 16.91 -5.99 -1.88
N GLU A 316 16.46 -4.74 -1.85
CA GLU A 316 17.24 -3.62 -1.33
C GLU A 316 16.37 -2.59 -0.60
N LEU A 317 16.95 -2.01 0.46
CA LEU A 317 16.50 -0.77 1.09
C LEU A 317 17.46 0.34 0.69
N GLY A 318 16.96 1.49 0.25
CA GLY A 318 17.84 2.61 -0.07
C GLY A 318 17.12 3.77 -0.71
N SER A 319 17.89 4.65 -1.32
CA SER A 319 17.35 5.82 -2.03
C SER A 319 18.24 6.20 -3.19
N SER A 320 17.61 6.62 -4.28
CA SER A 320 18.26 7.28 -5.41
C SER A 320 18.50 8.78 -5.16
N ASP A 321 17.92 9.36 -4.11
CA ASP A 321 18.07 10.77 -3.80
C ASP A 321 19.55 11.14 -3.55
N PRO A 322 20.02 12.33 -3.97
CA PRO A 322 21.41 12.76 -3.76
C PRO A 322 21.82 12.84 -2.28
N THR A 323 20.83 13.00 -1.39
CA THR A 323 20.99 13.01 0.06
C THR A 323 21.30 11.63 0.64
N LEU A 324 21.29 10.56 -0.15
CA LEU A 324 21.82 9.25 0.25
C LEU A 324 22.57 8.59 -0.91
N SER A 325 21.86 8.36 -2.03
CA SER A 325 22.35 7.71 -3.26
C SER A 325 23.10 6.42 -2.92
N GLY A 326 22.40 5.53 -2.21
CA GLY A 326 22.95 4.32 -1.60
C GLY A 326 21.89 3.29 -1.30
N TRP A 327 22.25 2.01 -1.45
CA TRP A 327 21.35 0.87 -1.27
C TRP A 327 22.04 -0.24 -0.51
N VAL A 328 21.35 -0.76 0.51
CA VAL A 328 21.79 -1.92 1.30
C VAL A 328 20.98 -3.15 0.89
N PRO A 329 21.60 -4.34 0.76
CA PRO A 329 20.87 -5.60 0.57
C PRO A 329 19.89 -5.83 1.72
N LEU A 330 18.59 -5.80 1.42
CA LEU A 330 17.52 -5.79 2.41
C LEU A 330 17.54 -7.03 3.31
N ARG A 331 17.81 -8.19 2.73
CA ARG A 331 17.97 -9.46 3.46
C ARG A 331 18.97 -9.37 4.61
N TYR A 332 20.00 -8.51 4.46
CA TYR A 332 21.10 -8.34 5.41
C TYR A 332 21.07 -6.99 6.14
N VAL A 333 19.96 -6.25 6.06
CA VAL A 333 19.83 -4.86 6.55
C VAL A 333 20.13 -4.69 8.04
N GLY A 334 19.90 -5.73 8.86
CA GLY A 334 20.21 -5.71 10.29
C GLY A 334 21.69 -5.87 10.62
N THR A 335 22.56 -6.11 9.63
CA THR A 335 24.01 -6.27 9.82
C THR A 335 24.64 -4.93 10.15
N SER A 336 25.73 -4.94 10.94
CA SER A 336 26.49 -3.71 11.18
C SER A 336 27.34 -3.36 9.97
N PHE A 337 27.07 -2.19 9.39
CA PHE A 337 27.86 -1.61 8.31
C PHE A 337 28.60 -0.37 8.80
N LYS A 338 29.76 -0.09 8.21
CA LYS A 338 30.50 1.15 8.39
C LYS A 338 31.18 1.54 7.07
N ASP A 339 31.00 2.79 6.68
CA ASP A 339 31.61 3.38 5.47
C ASP A 339 31.23 2.63 4.17
N GLY A 340 30.18 1.80 4.21
CA GLY A 340 29.67 1.00 3.10
C GLY A 340 29.95 -0.49 3.17
N ASP A 341 30.83 -0.93 4.07
CA ASP A 341 31.23 -2.33 4.22
C ASP A 341 30.72 -2.94 5.54
N VAL A 342 30.53 -4.26 5.57
CA VAL A 342 30.23 -4.96 6.83
C VAL A 342 31.39 -4.84 7.82
N THR A 343 31.09 -4.61 9.09
CA THR A 343 32.11 -4.48 10.15
C THR A 343 32.67 -5.83 10.60
N ASP A 344 31.88 -6.89 10.46
CA ASP A 344 32.24 -8.28 10.74
C ASP A 344 31.93 -9.10 9.48
N GLN A 345 32.98 -9.58 8.81
CA GLN A 345 32.84 -10.32 7.54
C GLN A 345 32.36 -11.75 7.74
N ASP A 346 32.40 -12.27 8.97
CA ASP A 346 32.00 -13.64 9.28
C ASP A 346 30.53 -13.73 9.77
N SER A 347 29.88 -12.59 10.04
CA SER A 347 28.57 -12.55 10.71
C SER A 347 27.62 -11.52 10.12
N CYS A 348 26.58 -12.02 9.42
CA CYS A 348 25.52 -11.24 8.82
C CYS A 348 24.17 -11.55 9.48
N VAL A 349 23.36 -10.52 9.68
CA VAL A 349 22.03 -10.61 10.31
C VAL A 349 20.96 -10.75 9.25
N THR A 350 20.03 -11.69 9.44
CA THR A 350 18.85 -11.88 8.58
C THR A 350 17.56 -11.83 9.41
N GLY A 351 16.41 -11.60 8.74
CA GLY A 351 15.09 -11.55 9.37
C GLY A 351 14.73 -10.20 10.00
N PHE A 352 15.59 -9.18 9.88
CA PHE A 352 15.29 -7.83 10.36
C PHE A 352 14.18 -7.16 9.54
N ASP A 353 14.10 -7.47 8.25
CA ASP A 353 13.14 -6.96 7.27
C ASP A 353 11.79 -7.71 7.32
N ASN A 354 11.30 -8.04 8.52
CA ASN A 354 9.97 -8.64 8.70
C ASN A 354 8.92 -7.84 7.91
N ALA A 355 8.10 -8.53 7.12
CA ALA A 355 7.16 -7.88 6.20
C ALA A 355 6.17 -6.95 6.93
N GLY A 356 5.71 -7.36 8.12
CA GLY A 356 4.87 -6.52 8.99
C GLY A 356 5.58 -5.27 9.47
N PHE A 357 6.86 -5.36 9.83
CA PHE A 357 7.67 -4.20 10.23
C PHE A 357 7.96 -3.25 9.06
N VAL A 358 8.16 -3.76 7.85
CA VAL A 358 8.29 -2.95 6.64
C VAL A 358 6.99 -2.17 6.37
N MET A 359 5.83 -2.84 6.31
CA MET A 359 4.53 -2.17 6.17
C MET A 359 4.23 -1.20 7.34
N GLY A 360 4.62 -1.58 8.56
CA GLY A 360 4.49 -0.73 9.75
C GLY A 360 5.41 0.50 9.72
N THR A 361 6.54 0.43 9.03
CA THR A 361 7.45 1.57 8.81
C THR A 361 6.83 2.56 7.83
N THR A 362 6.29 2.08 6.72
CA THR A 362 5.69 2.91 5.67
C THR A 362 4.31 3.47 6.05
N SER A 363 3.74 3.02 7.18
CA SER A 363 2.48 3.48 7.77
C SER A 363 2.61 3.96 9.22
N SER A 364 3.80 4.43 9.62
CA SER A 364 4.08 4.75 11.03
C SER A 364 3.28 5.93 11.59
N VAL A 365 2.64 6.76 10.77
CA VAL A 365 1.76 7.87 11.23
C VAL A 365 0.66 7.38 12.18
N TYR A 366 0.25 6.12 12.04
CA TYR A 366 -0.75 5.50 12.90
C TYR A 366 -0.29 5.43 14.36
N THR A 367 1.00 5.35 14.65
CA THR A 367 1.48 5.36 16.05
C THR A 367 1.31 6.73 16.72
N GLN A 368 1.41 7.84 15.98
CA GLN A 368 1.02 9.17 16.49
C GLN A 368 -0.46 9.19 16.85
N SER A 369 -1.31 8.61 15.99
CA SER A 369 -2.75 8.58 16.23
C SER A 369 -3.13 7.77 17.46
N ILE A 370 -2.42 6.68 17.73
CA ILE A 370 -2.59 5.88 18.95
C ILE A 370 -2.19 6.68 20.20
N SER A 371 -1.25 7.63 20.08
CA SER A 371 -0.92 8.53 21.20
C SER A 371 -2.11 9.44 21.59
N TYR A 372 -2.93 9.87 20.63
CA TYR A 372 -4.16 10.63 20.92
C TYR A 372 -5.26 9.79 21.58
N LEU A 373 -5.19 8.45 21.49
CA LEU A 373 -6.10 7.56 22.22
C LEU A 373 -5.87 7.59 23.74
N LYS A 374 -4.72 8.11 24.21
CA LYS A 374 -4.39 8.28 25.64
C LYS A 374 -5.32 9.27 26.35
N ASP A 375 -5.86 10.25 25.62
CA ASP A 375 -6.65 11.34 26.20
C ASP A 375 -8.12 10.95 26.48
N ASN A 376 -8.45 9.65 26.51
CA ASN A 376 -9.81 9.13 26.67
C ASN A 376 -10.83 9.75 25.70
N ASN A 377 -10.37 10.26 24.55
CA ASN A 377 -11.23 10.85 23.56
C ASN A 377 -11.98 9.74 22.82
N LYS A 378 -13.16 9.38 23.38
CA LYS A 378 -14.05 8.32 22.86
C LYS A 378 -14.45 8.49 21.40
N LYS A 379 -14.18 9.65 20.78
CA LYS A 379 -14.40 9.91 19.36
C LYS A 379 -13.58 9.01 18.43
N TYR A 380 -12.38 8.59 18.86
CA TYR A 380 -11.44 7.83 18.03
C TYR A 380 -11.22 6.38 18.51
N LEU A 381 -11.90 5.98 19.59
CA LEU A 381 -11.83 4.63 20.13
C LEU A 381 -12.92 3.77 19.48
N PRO A 382 -12.58 2.60 18.90
CA PRO A 382 -13.59 1.67 18.44
C PRO A 382 -14.35 1.12 19.65
N GLY A 383 -15.69 1.18 19.61
CA GLY A 383 -16.55 0.88 20.76
C GLY A 383 -16.54 -0.60 21.21
N ASP A 384 -15.94 -1.47 20.41
CA ASP A 384 -15.80 -2.92 20.60
C ASP A 384 -14.44 -3.35 21.15
N VAL A 385 -13.49 -2.41 21.33
CA VAL A 385 -12.18 -2.72 21.89
C VAL A 385 -12.23 -2.72 23.42
N PRO A 386 -11.81 -3.80 24.10
CA PRO A 386 -11.76 -3.83 25.55
C PRO A 386 -10.87 -2.72 26.11
N ASP A 387 -11.31 -2.04 27.18
CA ASP A 387 -10.55 -0.97 27.85
C ASP A 387 -9.10 -1.37 28.19
N PHE A 388 -8.86 -2.65 28.50
CA PHE A 388 -7.53 -3.15 28.79
C PHE A 388 -6.62 -3.10 27.54
N ALA A 389 -7.12 -3.41 26.36
CA ALA A 389 -6.35 -3.41 25.11
C ALA A 389 -5.91 -1.99 24.74
N ILE A 390 -6.83 -1.01 24.86
CA ILE A 390 -6.54 0.42 24.67
C ILE A 390 -5.50 0.90 25.68
N LYS A 391 -5.69 0.60 26.98
CA LYS A 391 -4.73 0.97 28.03
C LYS A 391 -3.37 0.32 27.84
N THR A 392 -3.33 -0.91 27.34
CA THR A 392 -2.11 -1.67 27.07
C THR A 392 -1.33 -1.07 25.90
N ALA A 393 -2.00 -0.80 24.77
CA ALA A 393 -1.42 -0.11 23.61
C ALA A 393 -0.93 1.32 23.97
N ALA A 394 -1.75 2.08 24.69
CA ALA A 394 -1.42 3.42 25.18
C ALA A 394 -0.19 3.43 26.11
N LYS A 395 -0.12 2.48 27.06
CA LYS A 395 1.00 2.34 27.98
C LYS A 395 2.28 1.92 27.27
N LEU A 396 2.19 0.99 26.32
CA LEU A 396 3.29 0.56 25.45
C LEU A 396 3.92 1.73 24.71
N ILE A 397 3.10 2.47 23.97
CA ILE A 397 3.54 3.58 23.14
C ILE A 397 4.09 4.71 24.00
N SER A 398 3.52 4.97 25.19
CA SER A 398 4.08 5.93 26.16
C SER A 398 5.44 5.53 26.73
N ALA A 399 5.70 4.23 26.85
CA ALA A 399 6.93 3.72 27.48
C ALA A 399 8.11 3.66 26.51
N LEU A 400 7.84 3.66 25.20
CA LEU A 400 8.84 3.46 24.13
C LEU A 400 9.16 4.74 23.35
N SER A 401 8.41 5.81 23.56
CA SER A 401 8.53 7.03 22.77
C SER A 401 8.54 8.24 23.69
N ASP A 402 9.61 9.05 23.58
CA ASP A 402 9.54 10.45 24.00
C ASP A 402 8.52 11.16 23.10
N SER A 403 7.91 12.25 23.60
CA SER A 403 6.78 12.92 22.94
C SER A 403 7.01 13.38 21.50
N SER A 404 8.27 13.43 21.06
CA SER A 404 8.73 13.81 19.72
C SER A 404 9.10 12.64 18.80
N SER A 405 8.86 11.39 19.20
CA SER A 405 9.38 10.19 18.50
C SER A 405 8.36 9.06 18.24
N TYR A 406 7.07 9.33 18.44
CA TYR A 406 6.02 8.30 18.39
C TYR A 406 5.90 7.56 17.06
N ASP A 407 6.06 8.27 15.94
CA ASP A 407 6.05 7.82 14.52
C ASP A 407 7.34 7.23 14.00
N ILE A 408 8.41 7.17 14.79
CA ILE A 408 9.69 6.66 14.26
C ILE A 408 9.66 5.14 14.21
N ALA A 409 9.81 4.58 13.02
CA ALA A 409 10.33 3.24 12.85
C ALA A 409 11.86 3.29 12.95
N GLU A 410 12.41 2.67 13.99
CA GLU A 410 13.85 2.68 14.25
C GLU A 410 14.53 1.49 13.59
N TRP A 411 15.42 1.77 12.64
CA TRP A 411 16.27 0.80 11.95
C TRP A 411 17.68 0.88 12.52
N SER A 412 17.95 0.03 13.52
CA SER A 412 19.21 -0.05 14.27
C SER A 412 19.79 -1.47 14.19
N PRO A 413 21.05 -1.65 13.75
CA PRO A 413 22.02 -0.61 13.41
C PRO A 413 21.66 0.15 12.11
N ASN A 414 22.08 1.42 12.01
CA ASN A 414 21.98 2.19 10.77
C ASN A 414 22.90 1.55 9.71
N PRO A 415 22.37 0.98 8.62
CA PRO A 415 23.22 0.41 7.58
C PRO A 415 24.07 1.51 6.90
N PHE A 416 23.56 2.74 6.78
CA PHE A 416 24.27 3.82 6.08
C PHE A 416 25.24 4.61 6.96
N ARG A 417 25.67 4.07 8.11
CA ARG A 417 26.62 4.74 9.00
C ARG A 417 27.98 4.95 8.32
N GLY A 418 28.47 6.18 8.33
CA GLY A 418 29.72 6.57 7.65
C GLY A 418 29.63 6.61 6.12
N PHE A 419 28.51 6.19 5.52
CA PHE A 419 28.36 6.19 4.08
C PHE A 419 28.03 7.60 3.56
N ARG A 420 28.92 8.17 2.74
CA ARG A 420 28.78 9.51 2.11
C ARG A 420 28.45 10.64 3.11
N PRO A 421 29.28 10.89 4.12
CA PRO A 421 28.95 11.83 5.21
C PRO A 421 28.80 13.29 4.76
N SER A 422 29.28 13.64 3.57
CA SER A 422 29.08 14.99 3.00
C SER A 422 27.66 15.26 2.52
N THR A 423 26.89 14.24 2.15
CA THR A 423 25.51 14.40 1.63
C THR A 423 24.47 13.63 2.46
N ASN A 424 24.87 12.50 3.03
CA ASN A 424 24.02 11.65 3.84
C ASN A 424 23.85 12.19 5.26
N ARG A 425 22.67 12.76 5.52
CA ARG A 425 22.27 13.31 6.81
C ARG A 425 22.21 12.26 7.93
N ASN A 426 22.14 10.98 7.59
CA ASN A 426 22.10 9.89 8.55
C ASN A 426 23.49 9.26 8.80
N ALA A 427 24.54 9.65 8.07
CA ALA A 427 25.85 8.99 8.13
C ALA A 427 26.49 9.02 9.53
N ASN A 428 26.26 10.08 10.30
CA ASN A 428 26.85 10.25 11.63
C ASN A 428 26.01 9.63 12.76
N HIS A 429 24.86 9.04 12.44
CA HIS A 429 23.94 8.46 13.42
C HIS A 429 24.04 6.93 13.46
N SER A 430 23.94 6.36 14.65
CA SER A 430 23.93 4.91 14.87
C SER A 430 22.60 4.24 14.51
N ARG A 431 21.53 5.02 14.33
CA ARG A 431 20.19 4.58 13.96
C ARG A 431 19.71 5.29 12.69
N LEU A 432 18.95 4.58 11.88
CA LEU A 432 18.20 5.14 10.76
C LEU A 432 16.75 5.29 11.20
N ASN A 433 16.24 6.51 11.15
CA ASN A 433 14.86 6.82 11.49
C ASN A 433 14.04 6.96 10.22
N LEU A 434 13.06 6.07 10.04
CA LEU A 434 12.10 6.11 8.95
C LEU A 434 10.71 6.40 9.50
N VAL A 435 9.90 7.08 8.69
CA VAL A 435 8.50 7.38 9.00
C VAL A 435 7.61 7.13 7.77
N ASP A 436 6.29 7.27 7.94
CA ASP A 436 5.29 7.09 6.88
C ASP A 436 5.66 7.90 5.62
N GLY A 437 5.58 7.25 4.46
CA GLY A 437 5.94 7.84 3.16
C GLY A 437 5.08 9.04 2.76
N SER A 438 3.90 9.21 3.38
CA SER A 438 2.99 10.33 3.11
C SER A 438 3.32 11.62 3.87
N GLU A 439 4.19 11.58 4.88
CA GLU A 439 4.44 12.71 5.79
C GLU A 439 5.04 13.94 5.10
N ASP A 440 5.60 13.78 3.90
CA ASP A 440 6.17 14.88 3.12
C ASP A 440 5.18 15.49 2.11
N ALA A 441 3.91 15.13 2.22
CA ALA A 441 2.79 15.48 1.34
C ALA A 441 2.79 14.81 -0.05
N GLN A 442 3.79 13.98 -0.39
CA GLN A 442 3.76 13.18 -1.61
C GLN A 442 2.97 11.88 -1.40
N ASN A 443 1.67 12.01 -1.09
CA ASN A 443 0.82 10.89 -0.70
C ASN A 443 0.60 9.84 -1.81
N ILE A 444 0.99 10.13 -3.06
CA ILE A 444 1.03 9.15 -4.15
C ILE A 444 2.50 8.76 -4.39
N PRO A 445 2.85 7.46 -4.34
CA PRO A 445 4.23 6.98 -4.40
C PRO A 445 4.82 7.02 -5.83
N PHE A 446 4.99 8.21 -6.40
CA PHE A 446 5.52 8.36 -7.76
C PHE A 446 7.01 8.09 -7.88
N HIS A 447 7.81 8.36 -6.85
CA HIS A 447 9.27 8.37 -6.92
C HIS A 447 9.88 7.14 -7.63
N PRO A 448 9.46 5.90 -7.34
CA PRO A 448 9.96 4.72 -8.03
C PRO A 448 9.79 4.76 -9.55
N HIS A 449 8.72 5.39 -10.03
CA HIS A 449 8.36 5.43 -11.44
C HIS A 449 9.03 6.57 -12.20
N LEU A 450 9.68 7.51 -11.50
CA LEU A 450 10.33 8.67 -12.13
C LEU A 450 11.80 8.41 -12.45
N LEU A 451 12.39 7.33 -11.90
CA LEU A 451 13.78 6.99 -12.14
C LEU A 451 14.02 6.70 -13.63
N PRO A 452 14.92 7.43 -14.31
CA PRO A 452 15.20 7.22 -15.74
C PRO A 452 15.59 5.77 -16.07
N ASP A 453 16.35 5.10 -15.20
CA ASP A 453 16.77 3.72 -15.41
C ASP A 453 15.62 2.71 -15.42
N ARG A 454 14.51 3.00 -14.71
CA ARG A 454 13.30 2.16 -14.75
C ARG A 454 12.48 2.41 -16.01
N ALA A 455 12.71 3.53 -16.69
CA ALA A 455 12.14 3.90 -17.98
C ALA A 455 10.61 3.66 -18.03
N VAL A 456 9.89 4.08 -17.00
CA VAL A 456 8.42 3.97 -16.95
C VAL A 456 7.81 4.97 -17.93
N ASP A 457 6.85 4.50 -18.72
CA ASP A 457 6.22 5.27 -19.78
C ASP A 457 4.92 5.92 -19.36
N VAL A 458 4.16 5.22 -18.54
CA VAL A 458 2.87 5.65 -18.01
C VAL A 458 2.73 5.17 -16.57
N VAL A 459 2.17 5.99 -15.70
CA VAL A 459 1.82 5.63 -14.33
C VAL A 459 0.31 5.76 -14.14
N PHE A 460 -0.35 4.67 -13.76
CA PHE A 460 -1.73 4.69 -13.29
C PHE A 460 -1.74 4.92 -11.78
N ALA A 461 -2.17 6.10 -11.37
CA ALA A 461 -2.17 6.53 -9.97
C ALA A 461 -3.58 6.56 -9.41
N TYR A 462 -3.88 5.67 -8.47
CA TYR A 462 -5.12 5.70 -7.70
C TYR A 462 -4.91 6.53 -6.44
N ASP A 463 -5.64 7.62 -6.33
CA ASP A 463 -5.47 8.63 -5.29
C ASP A 463 -6.66 8.62 -4.32
N SER A 464 -6.39 8.22 -3.09
CA SER A 464 -7.32 8.22 -1.96
C SER A 464 -6.89 9.21 -0.89
N SER A 465 -6.21 10.29 -1.27
CA SER A 465 -5.90 11.39 -0.35
C SER A 465 -7.16 12.01 0.25
N SER A 466 -7.06 12.48 1.49
CA SER A 466 -8.16 13.10 2.24
C SER A 466 -7.90 14.60 2.35
N ASP A 467 -7.95 15.31 1.22
CA ASP A 467 -7.48 16.70 1.11
C ASP A 467 -8.60 17.72 1.30
N THR A 468 -9.82 17.36 0.91
CA THR A 468 -11.00 18.23 1.01
C THR A 468 -11.73 18.09 2.34
N GLU A 469 -12.70 18.97 2.57
CA GLU A 469 -13.51 19.05 3.79
C GLU A 469 -14.25 17.75 4.12
N PHE A 470 -14.57 16.96 3.09
CA PHE A 470 -15.21 15.65 3.21
C PHE A 470 -14.28 14.49 2.87
N GLY A 471 -12.95 14.70 2.85
CA GLY A 471 -11.97 13.63 2.71
C GLY A 471 -11.84 13.05 1.30
N TRP A 472 -12.03 13.88 0.28
CA TRP A 472 -11.76 13.53 -1.12
C TRP A 472 -10.40 14.11 -1.58
N PRO A 473 -9.79 13.58 -2.65
CA PRO A 473 -8.57 14.13 -3.21
C PRO A 473 -8.79 15.50 -3.86
N ASP A 474 -7.79 16.38 -3.80
CA ASP A 474 -7.78 17.67 -4.52
C ASP A 474 -6.57 17.87 -5.45
N GLY A 475 -5.67 16.89 -5.49
CA GLY A 475 -4.44 16.92 -6.29
C GLY A 475 -3.22 17.47 -5.55
N SER A 476 -3.31 17.75 -4.24
CA SER A 476 -2.18 18.23 -3.42
C SER A 476 -0.94 17.32 -3.53
N ALA A 477 -1.12 16.00 -3.58
CA ALA A 477 -0.02 15.05 -3.74
C ALA A 477 0.73 15.17 -5.09
N LEU A 478 0.00 15.48 -6.18
CA LEU A 478 0.59 15.76 -7.49
C LEU A 478 1.41 17.05 -7.45
N VAL A 479 0.89 18.09 -6.80
CA VAL A 479 1.57 19.38 -6.64
C VAL A 479 2.87 19.20 -5.86
N ALA A 480 2.82 18.50 -4.72
CA ALA A 480 4.01 18.20 -3.92
C ALA A 480 5.08 17.43 -4.71
N SER A 481 4.65 16.43 -5.50
CA SER A 481 5.55 15.64 -6.36
C SER A 481 6.19 16.50 -7.46
N TYR A 482 5.42 17.41 -8.06
CA TYR A 482 5.92 18.35 -9.06
C TYR A 482 6.92 19.34 -8.45
N GLU A 483 6.60 19.95 -7.31
CA GLU A 483 7.49 20.88 -6.59
C GLU A 483 8.82 20.24 -6.21
N ARG A 484 8.80 18.96 -5.81
CA ARG A 484 9.99 18.16 -5.59
C ARG A 484 10.80 17.97 -6.87
N ALA A 485 10.17 17.58 -7.97
CA ALA A 485 10.86 17.36 -9.24
C ALA A 485 11.50 18.65 -9.80
N GLN A 486 11.01 19.83 -9.41
CA GLN A 486 11.62 21.12 -9.78
C GLN A 486 12.91 21.44 -9.01
N GLN A 487 13.23 20.72 -7.93
CA GLN A 487 14.48 20.96 -7.19
C GLN A 487 15.69 20.69 -8.09
N ALA A 488 16.64 21.62 -8.13
CA ALA A 488 17.80 21.53 -9.03
C ALA A 488 18.59 20.22 -8.89
N ALA A 489 18.65 19.65 -7.68
CA ALA A 489 19.33 18.38 -7.41
C ALA A 489 18.57 17.15 -7.94
N LEU A 490 17.29 17.28 -8.28
CA LEU A 490 16.39 16.19 -8.67
C LEU A 490 15.94 16.25 -10.14
N GLN A 491 16.14 17.37 -10.83
CA GLN A 491 15.64 17.60 -12.20
C GLN A 491 16.08 16.51 -13.20
N ASP A 492 17.31 16.00 -13.08
CA ASP A 492 17.85 14.97 -13.99
C ASP A 492 17.54 13.52 -13.57
N ILE A 493 17.14 13.30 -12.32
CA ILE A 493 17.00 11.96 -11.73
C ILE A 493 15.56 11.56 -11.40
N SER A 494 14.62 12.53 -11.37
CA SER A 494 13.22 12.29 -11.03
C SER A 494 12.30 13.26 -11.78
N PRO A 495 12.31 13.27 -13.13
CA PRO A 495 11.48 14.16 -13.92
C PRO A 495 9.99 13.87 -13.69
N PHE A 496 9.18 14.92 -13.49
CA PHE A 496 7.73 14.82 -13.31
C PHE A 496 7.02 15.78 -14.27
N PRO A 497 5.88 15.39 -14.87
CA PRO A 497 5.16 16.29 -15.76
C PRO A 497 4.62 17.51 -15.01
N PRO A 498 4.49 18.68 -15.67
CA PRO A 498 3.79 19.82 -15.11
C PRO A 498 2.36 19.47 -14.71
N VAL A 499 1.95 19.98 -13.56
CA VAL A 499 0.58 19.90 -13.03
C VAL A 499 0.14 21.30 -12.57
N PRO A 500 -1.16 21.62 -12.63
CA PRO A 500 -1.66 22.87 -12.07
C PRO A 500 -1.73 22.82 -10.54
N ASP A 501 -1.93 23.98 -9.92
CA ASP A 501 -2.19 24.06 -8.49
C ASP A 501 -3.53 23.40 -8.10
N LYS A 502 -3.70 23.07 -6.82
CA LYS A 502 -4.89 22.38 -6.31
C LYS A 502 -6.20 23.16 -6.50
N ASN A 503 -6.17 24.49 -6.49
CA ASN A 503 -7.38 25.29 -6.74
C ASN A 503 -7.80 25.14 -8.20
N THR A 504 -6.85 25.18 -9.13
CA THR A 504 -7.11 24.87 -10.53
C THR A 504 -7.64 23.45 -10.71
N MET A 505 -7.06 22.45 -10.03
CA MET A 505 -7.56 21.06 -10.06
C MET A 505 -9.04 20.99 -9.67
N ARG A 506 -9.42 21.64 -8.57
CA ARG A 506 -10.80 21.75 -8.07
C ARG A 506 -11.71 22.50 -9.04
N ASN A 507 -11.32 23.71 -9.44
CA ASN A 507 -12.14 24.61 -10.24
C ASN A 507 -12.42 24.08 -11.65
N LEU A 508 -11.51 23.28 -12.21
CA LEU A 508 -11.67 22.66 -13.53
C LEU A 508 -12.23 21.23 -13.46
N GLY A 509 -12.56 20.77 -12.24
CA GLY A 509 -13.15 19.46 -11.96
C GLY A 509 -12.24 18.29 -12.30
N PHE A 510 -10.92 18.47 -12.28
CA PHE A 510 -9.95 17.38 -12.50
C PHE A 510 -9.98 16.38 -11.35
N ASN A 511 -10.31 16.82 -10.14
CA ASN A 511 -10.48 15.95 -8.98
C ASN A 511 -11.80 15.13 -8.98
N ALA A 512 -12.62 15.24 -10.03
CA ALA A 512 -13.88 14.51 -10.17
C ALA A 512 -13.90 13.52 -11.36
N ARG A 513 -12.76 13.33 -12.03
CA ARG A 513 -12.65 12.43 -13.19
C ARG A 513 -11.20 12.02 -13.43
N PRO A 514 -10.96 10.93 -14.17
CA PRO A 514 -9.62 10.66 -14.68
C PRO A 514 -9.04 11.87 -15.41
N THR A 515 -7.78 12.19 -15.13
CA THR A 515 -7.07 13.32 -15.76
C THR A 515 -5.64 12.90 -16.08
N PHE A 516 -5.15 13.29 -17.25
CA PHE A 516 -3.80 12.93 -17.72
C PHE A 516 -2.86 14.14 -17.63
N PHE A 517 -1.62 13.89 -17.20
CA PHE A 517 -0.55 14.88 -17.16
C PHE A 517 0.66 14.40 -17.96
N GLY A 518 1.36 15.32 -18.62
CA GLY A 518 2.52 15.00 -19.43
C GLY A 518 2.21 14.34 -20.78
N CYS A 519 1.03 14.54 -21.36
CA CYS A 519 0.66 13.85 -22.60
C CYS A 519 1.59 14.16 -23.78
N ASN A 520 2.06 15.40 -23.90
CA ASN A 520 2.99 15.80 -24.96
C ASN A 520 4.45 15.67 -24.47
N ALA A 521 5.13 14.61 -24.91
CA ALA A 521 6.52 14.33 -24.57
C ALA A 521 7.49 15.45 -25.01
N THR A 522 7.23 16.14 -26.14
CA THR A 522 8.09 17.21 -26.66
C THR A 522 8.14 18.42 -25.73
N ASN A 523 7.07 18.68 -24.97
CA ASN A 523 7.04 19.78 -23.99
C ASN A 523 7.80 19.42 -22.70
N LEU A 524 8.13 18.15 -22.50
CA LEU A 524 8.84 17.67 -21.31
C LEU A 524 10.36 17.68 -21.52
N THR A 525 10.83 17.60 -22.76
CA THR A 525 12.25 17.68 -23.12
C THR A 525 12.82 19.10 -23.04
N THR A 526 11.97 20.14 -22.88
CA THR A 526 12.36 21.56 -22.90
C THR A 526 12.67 22.15 -21.52
N HIS A 527 12.41 21.42 -20.42
CA HIS A 527 12.69 21.87 -19.05
C HIS A 527 13.98 21.24 -18.52
N GLY A 528 15.12 21.74 -18.98
CA GLY A 528 16.40 21.66 -18.27
C GLY A 528 17.05 20.28 -18.07
N SER A 529 16.44 19.16 -18.48
CA SER A 529 17.05 17.84 -18.32
C SER A 529 18.16 17.62 -19.34
N GLY A 530 19.40 17.88 -18.96
CA GLY A 530 20.58 17.56 -19.77
C GLY A 530 20.70 16.07 -20.11
N SER A 531 19.82 15.21 -19.56
CA SER A 531 19.79 13.76 -19.74
C SER A 531 18.94 13.26 -20.92
N GLY A 532 18.08 14.07 -21.54
CA GLY A 532 17.16 13.62 -22.60
C GLY A 532 16.08 12.64 -22.13
N SER A 533 15.91 12.45 -20.81
CA SER A 533 14.85 11.61 -20.23
C SER A 533 13.50 12.32 -20.22
N VAL A 534 12.44 11.61 -20.65
CA VAL A 534 11.07 12.12 -20.72
C VAL A 534 10.28 11.56 -19.53
N ALA A 535 9.67 12.43 -18.71
CA ALA A 535 8.82 12.00 -17.60
C ALA A 535 7.69 11.06 -18.08
N PRO A 536 7.23 10.11 -17.26
CA PRO A 536 6.09 9.27 -17.60
C PRO A 536 4.83 10.11 -17.82
N LEU A 537 3.90 9.60 -18.63
CA LEU A 537 2.53 10.11 -18.65
C LEU A 537 1.84 9.69 -17.35
N VAL A 538 1.25 10.62 -16.61
CA VAL A 538 0.51 10.29 -15.38
C VAL A 538 -0.98 10.19 -15.71
N VAL A 539 -1.57 9.03 -15.48
CA VAL A 539 -3.02 8.80 -15.46
C VAL A 539 -3.49 8.89 -14.02
N TRP A 540 -4.02 10.04 -13.62
CA TRP A 540 -4.50 10.27 -12.26
C TRP A 540 -5.97 9.90 -12.12
N LEU A 541 -6.26 9.05 -11.14
CA LEU A 541 -7.58 8.52 -10.82
C LEU A 541 -7.92 8.92 -9.37
N PRO A 542 -8.50 10.11 -9.15
CA PRO A 542 -8.96 10.51 -7.83
C PRO A 542 -10.14 9.64 -7.40
N ASN A 543 -10.09 9.14 -6.18
CA ASN A 543 -11.24 8.51 -5.52
C ASN A 543 -12.41 9.50 -5.52
N HIS A 544 -13.58 8.99 -5.90
CA HIS A 544 -14.79 9.77 -6.08
C HIS A 544 -16.00 8.84 -5.89
N PRO A 545 -17.17 9.32 -5.45
CA PRO A 545 -18.34 8.47 -5.34
C PRO A 545 -18.90 8.15 -6.74
N TYR A 546 -18.65 6.95 -7.22
CA TYR A 546 -19.30 6.40 -8.41
C TYR A 546 -20.53 5.60 -8.01
N VAL A 547 -20.37 4.67 -7.07
CA VAL A 547 -21.46 3.83 -6.54
C VAL A 547 -21.49 3.75 -5.02
N TYR A 548 -20.45 4.20 -4.33
CA TYR A 548 -20.40 4.24 -2.86
C TYR A 548 -19.49 5.35 -2.36
N ASN A 549 -19.74 5.85 -1.15
CA ASN A 549 -18.89 6.83 -0.50
C ASN A 549 -17.65 6.15 0.09
N GLY A 550 -16.61 6.02 -0.73
CA GLY A 550 -15.32 5.46 -0.34
C GLY A 550 -14.39 6.43 0.38
N ASN A 551 -14.89 7.47 1.05
CA ASN A 551 -14.13 8.51 1.73
C ASN A 551 -14.03 8.28 3.26
N LEU A 552 -13.74 7.03 3.67
CA LEU A 552 -13.51 6.70 5.07
C LEU A 552 -12.48 7.63 5.70
N THR A 553 -12.62 7.98 6.98
CA THR A 553 -11.57 8.77 7.65
C THR A 553 -10.28 7.95 7.76
N THR A 554 -9.12 8.61 7.73
CA THR A 554 -7.82 7.90 7.77
C THR A 554 -7.67 7.01 9.01
N PHE A 555 -8.22 7.41 10.15
CA PHE A 555 -8.21 6.64 11.40
C PHE A 555 -9.49 5.82 11.63
N THR A 556 -10.07 5.29 10.55
CA THR A 556 -11.10 4.26 10.63
C THR A 556 -10.43 2.94 11.02
N TRP A 557 -10.88 2.33 12.13
CA TRP A 557 -10.28 1.12 12.70
C TRP A 557 -11.04 -0.17 12.41
N THR A 558 -12.31 -0.06 12.03
CA THR A 558 -13.17 -1.18 11.64
C THR A 558 -13.91 -0.84 10.35
N VAL A 559 -14.10 -1.83 9.49
CA VAL A 559 -14.90 -1.72 8.26
C VAL A 559 -15.72 -3.00 8.13
N LYS A 560 -17.04 -2.85 8.04
CA LYS A 560 -17.95 -4.00 7.90
C LYS A 560 -17.79 -4.66 6.54
N ASP A 561 -18.11 -5.95 6.42
CA ASP A 561 -17.94 -6.69 5.17
C ASP A 561 -18.73 -6.10 4.00
N GLY A 562 -19.99 -5.72 4.23
CA GLY A 562 -20.81 -5.07 3.20
C GLY A 562 -20.30 -3.69 2.78
N GLU A 563 -19.69 -2.95 3.71
CA GLU A 563 -19.06 -1.65 3.43
C GLU A 563 -17.74 -1.83 2.69
N ARG A 564 -16.89 -2.77 3.12
CA ARG A 564 -15.66 -3.17 2.44
C ARG A 564 -15.93 -3.56 0.98
N ALA A 565 -16.93 -4.40 0.74
CA ALA A 565 -17.35 -4.79 -0.60
C ALA A 565 -17.81 -3.57 -1.44
N ALA A 566 -18.65 -2.69 -0.87
CA ALA A 566 -19.13 -1.51 -1.59
C ALA A 566 -18.01 -0.49 -1.93
N ILE A 567 -16.98 -0.39 -1.08
CA ILE A 567 -15.80 0.45 -1.36
C ILE A 567 -14.94 -0.18 -2.46
N ILE A 568 -14.76 -1.51 -2.48
CA ILE A 568 -14.10 -2.22 -3.58
C ILE A 568 -14.87 -1.96 -4.90
N ASP A 569 -16.19 -2.10 -4.90
CA ASP A 569 -17.02 -1.83 -6.08
C ASP A 569 -16.88 -0.37 -6.56
N ASN A 570 -16.75 0.57 -5.62
CA ASN A 570 -16.49 1.96 -5.97
C ASN A 570 -15.11 2.17 -6.58
N GLY A 571 -14.06 1.55 -6.01
CA GLY A 571 -12.70 1.59 -6.58
C GLY A 571 -12.65 1.02 -8.00
N TRP A 572 -13.35 -0.09 -8.24
CA TRP A 572 -13.53 -0.67 -9.57
C TRP A 572 -14.21 0.32 -10.52
N ALA A 573 -15.31 0.93 -10.09
CA ALA A 573 -16.06 1.89 -10.88
C ALA A 573 -15.24 3.15 -11.21
N VAL A 574 -14.39 3.62 -10.29
CA VAL A 574 -13.45 4.72 -10.54
C VAL A 574 -12.45 4.34 -11.64
N ALA A 575 -11.82 3.17 -11.55
CA ALA A 575 -10.80 2.73 -12.49
C ALA A 575 -11.35 2.48 -13.91
N THR A 576 -12.59 1.99 -14.00
CA THR A 576 -13.23 1.59 -15.27
C THR A 576 -14.19 2.65 -15.82
N GLN A 577 -14.42 3.75 -15.11
CA GLN A 577 -15.49 4.70 -15.41
C GLN A 577 -16.86 4.02 -15.54
N LEU A 578 -17.21 3.20 -14.53
CA LEU A 578 -18.40 2.34 -14.50
C LEU A 578 -18.44 1.38 -15.70
N ASN A 579 -17.37 0.61 -15.91
CA ASN A 579 -17.24 -0.33 -17.02
C ASN A 579 -17.48 0.37 -18.38
N ALA A 580 -16.88 1.54 -18.55
CA ALA A 580 -17.02 2.44 -19.70
C ALA A 580 -18.45 2.95 -19.97
N THR A 581 -19.38 2.85 -19.03
CA THR A 581 -20.74 3.38 -19.21
C THR A 581 -20.80 4.90 -19.07
N ARG A 582 -19.91 5.51 -18.27
CA ARG A 582 -19.78 6.97 -18.16
C ARG A 582 -19.08 7.58 -19.38
N ASP A 583 -18.08 6.88 -19.90
CA ASP A 583 -17.39 7.25 -21.13
C ASP A 583 -17.02 5.98 -21.91
N THR A 584 -17.71 5.76 -23.03
CA THR A 584 -17.52 4.57 -23.87
C THR A 584 -16.15 4.52 -24.53
N GLU A 585 -15.43 5.65 -24.60
CA GLU A 585 -14.09 5.74 -25.16
C GLU A 585 -13.00 5.51 -24.11
N TRP A 586 -13.34 5.41 -22.82
CA TRP A 586 -12.36 5.26 -21.74
C TRP A 586 -11.37 4.11 -21.96
N PRO A 587 -11.80 2.89 -22.35
CA PRO A 587 -10.88 1.78 -22.66
C PRO A 587 -9.84 2.15 -23.74
N ALA A 588 -10.29 2.77 -24.83
CA ALA A 588 -9.41 3.21 -25.90
C ALA A 588 -8.43 4.30 -25.42
N CYS A 589 -8.89 5.21 -24.54
CA CYS A 589 -8.05 6.25 -23.97
C CYS A 589 -6.99 5.72 -22.99
N VAL A 590 -7.29 4.64 -22.27
CA VAL A 590 -6.31 3.88 -21.48
C VAL A 590 -5.26 3.25 -22.41
N ALA A 591 -5.66 2.61 -23.50
CA ALA A 591 -4.73 2.05 -24.49
C ALA A 591 -3.83 3.13 -25.13
N CYS A 592 -4.40 4.29 -25.43
CA CYS A 592 -3.65 5.44 -25.94
C CYS A 592 -2.65 6.00 -24.94
N ALA A 593 -3.00 6.06 -23.64
CA ALA A 593 -2.07 6.45 -22.58
C ALA A 593 -0.89 5.48 -22.46
N ILE A 594 -1.17 4.16 -22.51
CA ILE A 594 -0.15 3.09 -22.50
C ILE A 594 0.85 3.25 -23.65
N LEU A 595 0.35 3.52 -24.86
CA LEU A 595 1.19 3.62 -26.06
C LEU A 595 1.79 5.01 -26.30
N ALA A 596 1.45 6.03 -25.49
CA ALA A 596 1.82 7.42 -25.75
C ALA A 596 3.34 7.61 -25.92
N ARG A 597 4.14 7.09 -24.99
CA ARG A 597 5.61 7.17 -25.07
C ARG A 597 6.20 6.24 -26.11
N SER A 598 5.56 5.11 -26.38
CA SER A 598 5.94 4.22 -27.48
C SER A 598 5.83 4.95 -28.82
N PHE A 599 4.70 5.61 -29.09
CA PHE A 599 4.51 6.38 -30.33
C PHE A 599 5.57 7.47 -30.48
N TYR A 600 5.87 8.19 -29.40
CA TYR A 600 6.92 9.20 -29.38
C TYR A 600 8.30 8.61 -29.72
N ARG A 601 8.74 7.56 -29.00
CA ARG A 601 10.05 6.92 -29.24
C ARG A 601 10.22 6.37 -30.65
N THR A 602 9.14 5.82 -31.21
CA THR A 602 9.19 5.18 -32.53
C THR A 602 8.88 6.14 -33.67
N ASN A 603 8.64 7.43 -33.36
CA ASN A 603 8.15 8.43 -34.30
C ASN A 603 6.92 7.93 -35.11
N ALA A 604 6.03 7.20 -34.44
CA ALA A 604 4.82 6.65 -35.06
C ALA A 604 3.70 7.69 -35.04
N THR A 605 2.90 7.71 -36.10
CA THR A 605 1.71 8.58 -36.18
C THR A 605 0.72 8.23 -35.06
N VAL A 606 0.43 9.20 -34.21
CA VAL A 606 -0.59 9.04 -33.15
C VAL A 606 -1.96 8.84 -33.80
N PRO A 607 -2.69 7.75 -33.49
CA PRO A 607 -4.01 7.51 -34.06
C PRO A 607 -4.99 8.65 -33.73
N ARG A 608 -5.92 8.94 -34.65
CA ARG A 608 -6.92 10.00 -34.45
C ARG A 608 -7.76 9.79 -33.18
N GLN A 609 -8.05 8.53 -32.85
CA GLN A 609 -8.74 8.17 -31.61
C GLN A 609 -7.94 8.59 -30.36
N CYS A 610 -6.62 8.37 -30.37
CA CYS A 610 -5.74 8.81 -29.29
C CYS A 610 -5.63 10.33 -29.18
N ALA A 611 -5.59 11.05 -30.31
CA ALA A 611 -5.63 12.51 -30.30
C ALA A 611 -6.91 13.03 -29.59
N LYS A 612 -8.08 12.43 -29.86
CA LYS A 612 -9.34 12.77 -29.15
C LYS A 612 -9.28 12.46 -27.65
N CYS A 613 -8.69 11.32 -27.28
CA CYS A 613 -8.48 10.96 -25.88
C CYS A 613 -7.60 11.97 -25.16
N PHE A 614 -6.49 12.38 -25.78
CA PHE A 614 -5.62 13.39 -25.22
C PHE A 614 -6.31 14.77 -25.16
N ASP A 615 -7.12 15.11 -26.14
CA ASP A 615 -7.92 16.33 -26.10
C ASP A 615 -8.94 16.37 -24.95
N ARG A 616 -9.44 15.21 -24.53
CA ARG A 616 -10.44 15.06 -23.47
C ARG A 616 -9.81 15.02 -22.08
N TYR A 617 -8.76 14.23 -21.90
CA TYR A 617 -8.24 13.89 -20.58
C TYR A 617 -6.99 14.66 -20.21
N CYS A 618 -6.20 15.15 -21.18
CA CYS A 618 -4.97 15.84 -20.86
C CYS A 618 -5.25 17.25 -20.36
N TRP A 619 -4.60 17.62 -19.27
CA TRP A 619 -4.50 19.02 -18.90
C TRP A 619 -3.73 19.79 -19.98
N LYS A 620 -4.30 20.93 -20.41
CA LYS A 620 -3.78 21.74 -21.54
C LYS A 620 -3.09 23.03 -21.09
N GLY A 621 -2.68 23.11 -19.83
CA GLY A 621 -2.03 24.30 -19.28
C GLY A 621 -2.98 25.41 -18.82
N ASN A 622 -4.30 25.22 -18.94
CA ASN A 622 -5.29 26.18 -18.47
C ASN A 622 -5.36 26.21 -16.94
N THR A 623 -5.47 27.41 -16.35
CA THR A 623 -5.46 27.61 -14.90
C THR A 623 -6.70 28.35 -14.40
N ASN A 624 -7.08 28.08 -13.15
CA ASN A 624 -8.02 28.88 -12.37
C ASN A 624 -7.61 28.80 -10.89
N THR A 625 -6.73 29.71 -10.48
CA THR A 625 -6.09 29.69 -9.15
C THR A 625 -6.98 30.24 -8.03
N SER A 626 -8.19 30.72 -8.35
CA SER A 626 -9.11 31.28 -7.36
C SER A 626 -9.52 30.24 -6.32
N THR A 627 -9.72 30.64 -5.06
CA THR A 627 -10.20 29.71 -4.03
C THR A 627 -11.56 29.11 -4.45
N PRO A 628 -11.73 27.78 -4.44
CA PRO A 628 -12.99 27.15 -4.81
C PRO A 628 -14.16 27.66 -3.96
N ASN A 629 -15.32 27.82 -4.61
CA ASN A 629 -16.55 28.27 -3.94
C ASN A 629 -17.17 27.12 -3.14
N GLY A 630 -16.81 27.02 -1.86
CA GLY A 630 -17.41 26.08 -0.92
C GLY A 630 -16.76 24.69 -0.86
N PRO A 631 -17.29 23.82 0.01
CA PRO A 631 -16.72 22.50 0.24
C PRO A 631 -16.91 21.59 -0.98
N PHE A 632 -16.01 20.61 -1.15
CA PHE A 632 -16.16 19.61 -2.20
C PHE A 632 -17.07 18.46 -1.76
N ASP A 633 -18.36 18.56 -2.09
CA ASP A 633 -19.38 17.55 -1.80
C ASP A 633 -19.91 16.92 -3.11
N PRO A 634 -19.23 15.90 -3.64
CA PRO A 634 -19.60 15.28 -4.90
C PRO A 634 -20.85 14.39 -4.80
N THR A 635 -21.60 14.30 -5.89
CA THR A 635 -22.71 13.35 -6.03
C THR A 635 -22.28 12.08 -6.76
N TYR A 636 -23.05 11.01 -6.58
CA TYR A 636 -22.83 9.74 -7.27
C TYR A 636 -22.98 9.86 -8.78
N TYR A 637 -22.07 9.25 -9.54
CA TYR A 637 -22.23 9.10 -10.99
C TYR A 637 -23.15 7.95 -11.39
N GLY A 638 -23.16 6.87 -10.62
CA GLY A 638 -23.99 5.68 -10.82
C GLY A 638 -25.09 5.56 -9.78
N LYS A 639 -25.77 4.42 -9.80
CA LYS A 639 -26.76 4.07 -8.77
C LYS A 639 -26.01 3.71 -7.47
N PRO A 640 -26.29 4.39 -6.34
CA PRO A 640 -25.59 4.11 -5.10
C PRO A 640 -25.96 2.72 -4.55
N ILE A 641 -24.94 2.02 -4.04
CA ILE A 641 -25.08 0.76 -3.32
C ILE A 641 -25.61 1.08 -1.92
N ILE A 642 -26.70 0.41 -1.53
CA ILE A 642 -27.28 0.54 -0.20
C ILE A 642 -26.83 -0.66 0.62
N VAL A 643 -25.84 -0.44 1.49
CA VAL A 643 -25.42 -1.43 2.47
C VAL A 643 -26.46 -1.47 3.58
N LYS A 644 -27.31 -2.51 3.60
CA LYS A 644 -28.29 -2.71 4.66
C LYS A 644 -27.56 -3.20 5.90
N ASP A 645 -27.43 -2.32 6.88
CA ASP A 645 -26.93 -2.71 8.18
C ASP A 645 -27.96 -3.64 8.84
N SER A 646 -27.60 -4.89 9.12
CA SER A 646 -28.46 -5.85 9.84
C SER A 646 -28.89 -5.34 11.22
N ALA A 647 -28.22 -4.31 11.74
CA ALA A 647 -28.55 -3.60 12.97
C ALA A 647 -29.62 -2.49 12.81
N GLY A 648 -29.87 -2.02 11.58
CA GLY A 648 -30.80 -0.90 11.31
C GLY A 648 -32.28 -1.29 11.38
N LEU A 649 -32.61 -2.54 11.07
CA LEU A 649 -33.99 -3.04 11.15
C LEU A 649 -34.48 -3.19 12.60
N ALA A 650 -33.60 -3.51 13.54
CA ALA A 650 -33.96 -3.59 14.96
C ALA A 650 -34.25 -2.21 15.59
N ARG A 651 -33.58 -1.14 15.13
CA ARG A 651 -33.85 0.23 15.60
C ARG A 651 -35.12 0.85 15.01
N ALA A 652 -35.47 0.52 13.76
CA ALA A 652 -36.71 0.97 13.13
C ALA A 652 -37.97 0.33 13.76
N SER A 653 -37.87 -0.93 14.21
CA SER A 653 -38.97 -1.64 14.89
C SER A 653 -39.18 -1.17 16.33
N TYR A 654 -38.14 -0.71 17.03
CA TYR A 654 -38.24 -0.16 18.40
C TYR A 654 -38.75 1.30 18.41
N ALA A 655 -38.39 2.11 17.42
CA ALA A 655 -38.87 3.50 17.33
C ALA A 655 -40.36 3.58 16.96
N THR A 656 -40.86 2.68 16.12
CA THR A 656 -42.28 2.63 15.73
C THR A 656 -43.18 2.09 16.84
N THR A 657 -42.71 1.11 17.63
CA THR A 657 -43.46 0.61 18.81
C THR A 657 -43.47 1.61 19.97
N GLN A 658 -42.37 2.33 20.23
CA GLN A 658 -42.37 3.39 21.26
C GLN A 658 -43.26 4.58 20.88
N LEU A 659 -43.28 5.01 19.62
CA LEU A 659 -44.17 6.11 19.18
C LEU A 659 -45.66 5.75 19.35
N LEU A 660 -46.05 4.51 19.01
CA LEU A 660 -47.41 4.00 19.19
C LEU A 660 -47.83 3.93 20.66
N VAL A 661 -46.92 3.53 21.56
CA VAL A 661 -47.19 3.49 23.01
C VAL A 661 -47.31 4.89 23.61
N THR A 662 -46.51 5.86 23.16
CA THR A 662 -46.64 7.27 23.60
C THR A 662 -47.91 7.95 23.07
N ILE A 663 -48.33 7.65 21.83
CA ILE A 663 -49.57 8.24 21.28
C ILE A 663 -50.80 7.66 21.98
N LEU A 664 -50.82 6.36 22.31
CA LEU A 664 -51.91 5.72 23.05
C LEU A 664 -52.00 6.18 24.50
N SER A 665 -50.87 6.45 25.16
CA SER A 665 -50.85 6.94 26.55
C SER A 665 -51.22 8.42 26.66
N VAL A 666 -50.90 9.26 25.67
CA VAL A 666 -51.35 10.66 25.61
C VAL A 666 -52.84 10.76 25.27
N ALA A 667 -53.36 9.90 24.39
CA ALA A 667 -54.80 9.85 24.09
C ALA A 667 -55.64 9.38 25.29
N ALA A 668 -55.12 8.45 26.11
CA ALA A 668 -55.79 7.97 27.32
C ALA A 668 -55.80 9.02 28.45
N MET A 669 -54.79 9.91 28.53
CA MET A 669 -54.77 10.99 29.52
C MET A 669 -55.63 12.21 29.13
N LEU A 670 -55.99 12.36 27.85
CA LEU A 670 -56.86 13.44 27.36
C LEU A 670 -58.35 13.07 27.37
N ALA A 671 -58.70 11.84 27.76
CA ALA A 671 -60.07 11.33 27.79
C ALA A 671 -60.60 11.04 29.22
N ILE A 672 -59.96 11.60 30.25
CA ILE A 672 -60.41 11.58 31.66
C ILE A 672 -60.70 12.99 32.13
#